data_AF-M5RMS0-F1
#
_entry.id   AF-M5RMS0-F1
#
_cell.length_a   1.000
_cell.length_b   1.000
_cell.length_c   1.000
_cell.angle_alpha   90.00
_cell.angle_beta   90.00
_cell.angle_gamma   90.00
#
_symmetry.space_group_name_H-M   'P 1'
#
loop_
_entity.id
_entity.type
_entity.pdbx_description
1 polymer ?
#
loop_
_entity_poly.entity_id
_entity_poly.type
_entity_poly.pdbx_seq_one_letter_code
_entity_poly.pdbx_strand_id
1 'polypeptide(L)'
;MSHLSSADSKTAPRSPAGNAESVREILTRLGPPPADIADRWCRQARAIADDIALRTGQPLPPIDLADWFVDDHGTVGVRSSPTNWEFPAVDDSVSSQPTTASEVDAINQQRLADFRNQIGSEAMPSQTSHDQPATSDTPERIGDVVVDASDNPVGDIDEDDGDAASTKTDARKRRRRWPTSTPRIAAAALIVLVLALGWWLAGNALFVADSPDTILPDSKSSETSDAAGSSPGDARSDTVSPGNASSKTFDTLPPQTLESFSITDAVVDSDNLLVDPTSVLPFDALVPDRASPTFPPGLETSPQSQSAGSISLSNLDDDADDDPVDVTSIDGSSLSVGVGDADVPTADALAMHPETEAPESPQRVRTVKVQSFQLPAVEETVETQPIGDWPASDTVLDRLSLEFPLPIPIAMKRSPASSANPNALFDFRDTRNQTLLALLCRDSDQLAFQWQDTAKSSSQSSLLLHGRLRDSTGNVIYFRPRIEADAWALSFDQSDFHPSWDLGGLLPAKVTRLKIDFDLPDEVEEAWIEPIDAASPRRTSGIAVLALKDNENVRVGLRFDIKCTTKLACQIRIAGRLDPAFAWQTFTESGLANFANSLLSQSDLVQQQIASIEAIYDRADTDARRILRPRRTAIKTHAEQLTELSRRVAELQSLLALLQTSAKLRFQVFVRWSDSEQVILAQQE
;
A
#
# COMPACT_ATOMS: atom_id res chain seq x y z
N MET A 1 57.21 -1.09 -42.55
CA MET A 1 56.97 0.23 -41.92
C MET A 1 55.48 0.51 -41.96
N SER A 2 54.83 0.51 -40.79
CA SER A 2 53.51 1.10 -40.47
C SER A 2 53.14 0.58 -39.08
N HIS A 3 53.57 1.28 -38.02
CA HIS A 3 53.14 0.97 -36.67
C HIS A 3 51.74 1.55 -36.46
N LEU A 4 50.75 0.70 -36.19
CA LEU A 4 49.47 1.12 -35.64
C LEU A 4 49.47 0.83 -34.13
N SER A 5 49.23 1.89 -33.35
CA SER A 5 49.32 1.89 -31.90
C SER A 5 48.15 1.14 -31.28
N SER A 6 48.42 0.23 -30.34
CA SER A 6 47.40 -0.30 -29.45
C SER A 6 46.93 0.83 -28.53
N ALA A 7 45.67 1.22 -28.61
CA ALA A 7 45.06 2.17 -27.69
C ALA A 7 44.49 1.40 -26.50
N ASP A 8 45.25 1.32 -25.41
CA ASP A 8 44.74 0.81 -24.13
C ASP A 8 43.60 1.71 -23.64
N SER A 9 42.36 1.26 -23.81
CA SER A 9 41.18 1.87 -23.22
C SER A 9 41.18 1.61 -21.72
N LYS A 10 42.05 2.31 -21.00
CA LYS A 10 42.15 2.32 -19.54
C LYS A 10 40.84 2.85 -18.96
N THR A 11 39.94 1.95 -18.59
CA THR A 11 38.66 2.26 -17.95
C THR A 11 38.93 3.18 -16.76
N ALA A 12 38.38 4.40 -16.80
CA ALA A 12 38.51 5.32 -15.69
C ALA A 12 37.91 4.65 -14.43
N PRO A 13 38.56 4.75 -13.26
CA PRO A 13 37.92 4.29 -12.03
C PRO A 13 36.61 5.05 -11.88
N ARG A 14 35.52 4.33 -11.55
CA ARG A 14 34.26 4.95 -11.17
C ARG A 14 34.55 6.05 -10.15
N SER A 15 33.94 7.23 -10.34
CA SER A 15 33.98 8.30 -9.34
C SER A 15 33.69 7.71 -7.95
N PRO A 16 34.40 8.16 -6.90
CA PRO A 16 34.18 7.64 -5.56
C PRO A 16 32.70 7.77 -5.20
N ALA A 17 32.23 6.82 -4.40
CA ALA A 17 30.84 6.78 -3.93
C ALA A 17 30.41 8.13 -3.33
N GLY A 18 29.08 8.37 -3.31
CA GLY A 18 28.48 9.40 -2.46
C GLY A 18 28.95 9.26 -1.01
N ASN A 19 28.70 10.28 -0.18
CA ASN A 19 29.33 10.43 1.14
C ASN A 19 28.73 9.45 2.18
N ALA A 20 28.88 8.16 1.93
CA ALA A 20 28.49 7.09 2.83
C ALA A 20 29.36 7.16 4.09
N GLU A 21 28.74 7.63 5.17
CA GLU A 21 29.32 7.73 6.52
C GLU A 21 29.01 6.42 7.26
N SER A 22 29.93 5.92 8.08
CA SER A 22 29.67 4.69 8.84
C SER A 22 28.61 4.95 9.91
N VAL A 23 27.87 3.91 10.30
CA VAL A 23 26.86 4.01 11.37
C VAL A 23 27.54 4.48 12.66
N ARG A 24 28.74 3.99 12.98
CA ARG A 24 29.55 4.46 14.12
C ARG A 24 29.88 5.96 14.03
N GLU A 25 30.32 6.46 12.87
CA GLU A 25 30.62 7.89 12.70
C GLU A 25 29.36 8.75 12.89
N ILE A 26 28.22 8.31 12.34
CA ILE A 26 26.93 9.00 12.51
C ILE A 26 26.52 9.02 13.99
N LEU A 27 26.61 7.89 14.71
CA LEU A 27 26.32 7.81 16.15
C LEU A 27 27.26 8.71 16.96
N THR A 28 28.55 8.71 16.64
CA THR A 28 29.55 9.57 17.30
C THR A 28 29.26 11.06 17.08
N ARG A 29 28.75 11.43 15.89
CA ARG A 29 28.52 12.81 15.47
C ARG A 29 27.16 13.37 15.85
N LEU A 30 26.11 12.55 15.87
CA LEU A 30 24.71 12.94 16.09
C LEU A 30 24.10 12.40 17.39
N GLY A 31 24.75 11.43 18.04
CA GLY A 31 24.17 10.68 19.15
C GLY A 31 23.26 9.54 18.68
N PRO A 32 22.49 8.92 19.60
CA PRO A 32 21.59 7.83 19.26
C PRO A 32 20.46 8.32 18.34
N PRO A 33 20.10 7.55 17.29
CA PRO A 33 19.04 7.94 16.38
C PRO A 33 17.67 7.90 17.08
N PRO A 34 16.72 8.72 16.62
CA PRO A 34 15.29 8.54 16.89
C PRO A 34 14.84 7.09 16.67
N ALA A 35 13.88 6.62 17.48
CA ALA A 35 13.46 5.22 17.51
C ALA A 35 12.93 4.71 16.15
N ASP A 36 12.24 5.56 15.40
CA ASP A 36 11.75 5.27 14.04
C ASP A 36 12.88 5.04 13.03
N ILE A 37 13.99 5.79 13.16
CA ILE A 37 15.20 5.61 12.35
C ILE A 37 15.93 4.33 12.78
N ALA A 38 16.07 4.08 14.09
CA ALA A 38 16.66 2.85 14.61
C ALA A 38 15.90 1.60 14.12
N ASP A 39 14.57 1.62 14.16
CA ASP A 39 13.71 0.52 13.70
C ASP A 39 13.69 0.39 12.16
N ARG A 40 13.87 1.48 11.40
CA ARG A 40 14.10 1.43 9.94
C ARG A 40 15.45 0.76 9.63
N TRP A 41 16.51 1.15 10.34
CA TRP A 41 17.85 0.56 10.19
C TRP A 41 17.87 -0.93 10.57
N CYS A 42 17.22 -1.32 11.66
CA CYS A 42 17.09 -2.73 12.04
C CYS A 42 16.32 -3.57 11.00
N ARG A 43 15.28 -3.00 10.36
CA ARG A 43 14.56 -3.66 9.25
C ARG A 43 15.44 -3.83 8.01
N GLN A 44 16.26 -2.83 7.68
CA GLN A 44 17.22 -2.92 6.56
C GLN A 44 18.33 -3.94 6.85
N ALA A 45 18.89 -3.95 8.06
CA ALA A 45 19.87 -4.94 8.50
C ALA A 45 19.32 -6.38 8.45
N ARG A 46 18.05 -6.59 8.82
CA ARG A 46 17.38 -7.89 8.68
C ARG A 46 17.28 -8.34 7.22
N ALA A 47 16.80 -7.48 6.33
CA ALA A 47 16.71 -7.81 4.90
C ALA A 47 18.09 -8.17 4.27
N ILE A 48 19.17 -7.56 4.76
CA ILE A 48 20.55 -7.90 4.36
C ILE A 48 20.98 -9.26 4.92
N ALA A 49 20.65 -9.56 6.18
CA ALA A 49 20.91 -10.86 6.78
C ALA A 49 20.20 -11.99 6.02
N ASP A 50 18.95 -11.76 5.64
CA ASP A 50 18.13 -12.71 4.88
C ASP A 50 18.70 -12.95 3.46
N ASP A 51 19.13 -11.89 2.73
CA ASP A 51 19.79 -12.06 1.40
C ASP A 51 21.11 -12.83 1.51
N ILE A 52 21.91 -12.57 2.55
CA ILE A 52 23.17 -13.28 2.77
C ILE A 52 22.89 -14.76 3.07
N ALA A 53 22.00 -15.07 4.03
CA ALA A 53 21.63 -16.43 4.37
C ALA A 53 21.08 -17.22 3.16
N LEU A 54 20.20 -16.60 2.36
CA LEU A 54 19.67 -17.19 1.12
C LEU A 54 20.72 -17.44 0.05
N ARG A 55 21.78 -16.63 -0.02
CA ARG A 55 22.80 -16.71 -1.08
C ARG A 55 24.03 -17.54 -0.72
N THR A 56 24.43 -17.57 0.54
CA THR A 56 25.66 -18.25 0.99
C THR A 56 25.39 -19.45 1.89
N GLY A 57 24.18 -19.57 2.45
CA GLY A 57 23.88 -20.55 3.49
C GLY A 57 24.56 -20.25 4.84
N GLN A 58 25.16 -19.06 5.00
CA GLN A 58 25.89 -18.67 6.21
C GLN A 58 25.23 -17.46 6.91
N PRO A 59 25.36 -17.36 8.24
CA PRO A 59 24.81 -16.23 8.98
C PRO A 59 25.60 -14.94 8.74
N LEU A 60 24.90 -13.80 8.75
CA LEU A 60 25.44 -12.43 8.68
C LEU A 60 26.66 -12.29 9.61
N PRO A 61 27.84 -11.81 9.18
CA PRO A 61 29.03 -11.73 10.04
C PRO A 61 28.80 -10.93 11.34
N PRO A 62 29.64 -11.11 12.38
CA PRO A 62 29.57 -10.31 13.61
C PRO A 62 29.49 -8.82 13.30
N ILE A 63 28.63 -8.10 14.00
CA ILE A 63 28.34 -6.70 13.72
C ILE A 63 29.40 -5.80 14.35
N ASP A 64 30.10 -5.08 13.49
CA ASP A 64 30.88 -3.90 13.81
C ASP A 64 30.28 -2.68 13.08
N LEU A 65 29.77 -1.69 13.81
CA LEU A 65 29.14 -0.49 13.23
C LEU A 65 30.07 0.39 12.37
N ALA A 66 31.38 0.11 12.29
CA ALA A 66 32.25 0.72 11.29
C ALA A 66 32.15 0.09 9.89
N ASP A 67 31.69 -1.17 9.77
CA ASP A 67 31.51 -1.86 8.49
C ASP A 67 30.11 -1.64 7.88
N TRP A 68 29.20 -1.08 8.66
CA TRP A 68 27.86 -0.64 8.24
C TRP A 68 27.89 0.86 7.92
N PHE A 69 27.28 1.23 6.81
CA PHE A 69 27.26 2.60 6.30
C PHE A 69 25.84 3.03 5.97
N VAL A 70 25.58 4.33 6.08
CA VAL A 70 24.32 4.94 5.65
C VAL A 70 24.61 5.79 4.42
N ASP A 71 23.84 5.58 3.35
CA ASP A 71 23.96 6.40 2.14
C ASP A 71 23.22 7.74 2.27
N ASP A 72 23.36 8.60 1.24
CA ASP A 72 22.70 9.90 1.16
C ASP A 72 21.15 9.82 1.16
N HIS A 73 20.56 8.60 1.07
CA HIS A 73 19.12 8.33 1.13
C HIS A 73 18.65 7.77 2.49
N GLY A 74 19.54 7.65 3.48
CA GLY A 74 19.23 7.08 4.79
C GLY A 74 19.10 5.55 4.77
N THR A 75 19.70 4.86 3.79
CA THR A 75 19.68 3.41 3.65
C THR A 75 20.95 2.80 4.24
N VAL A 76 20.75 1.88 5.18
CA VAL A 76 21.83 1.09 5.78
C VAL A 76 22.29 -0.01 4.83
N GLY A 77 23.60 -0.13 4.63
CA GLY A 77 24.24 -1.21 3.88
C GLY A 77 25.56 -1.65 4.52
N VAL A 78 25.97 -2.90 4.27
CA VAL A 78 27.29 -3.43 4.67
C VAL A 78 28.29 -3.12 3.57
N ARG A 79 29.42 -2.49 3.90
CA ARG A 79 30.51 -2.16 2.96
C ARG A 79 31.35 -3.39 2.64
N SER A 80 30.70 -4.33 1.97
CA SER A 80 31.33 -5.52 1.43
C SER A 80 32.25 -5.16 0.26
N SER A 81 33.55 -5.45 0.40
CA SER A 81 34.49 -5.38 -0.71
C SER A 81 34.04 -6.38 -1.80
N PRO A 82 33.68 -5.94 -3.01
CA PRO A 82 32.87 -6.73 -3.94
C PRO A 82 33.58 -7.95 -4.57
N THR A 83 34.81 -8.25 -4.15
CA THR A 83 35.64 -9.34 -4.71
C THR A 83 36.40 -10.19 -3.69
N ASN A 84 36.44 -9.84 -2.39
CA ASN A 84 37.30 -10.52 -1.43
C ASN A 84 36.63 -10.77 -0.06
N TRP A 85 35.55 -11.55 -0.05
CA TRP A 85 35.23 -12.39 1.11
C TRP A 85 36.11 -13.65 1.08
N GLU A 86 37.43 -13.46 1.14
CA GLU A 86 38.27 -14.47 1.76
C GLU A 86 37.89 -14.42 3.24
N PHE A 87 37.06 -15.38 3.68
CA PHE A 87 36.88 -15.62 5.10
C PHE A 87 38.28 -15.70 5.71
N PRO A 88 38.60 -14.92 6.77
CA PRO A 88 39.85 -15.10 7.48
C PRO A 88 39.89 -16.57 7.85
N ALA A 89 40.90 -17.30 7.34
CA ALA A 89 40.91 -18.75 7.33
C ALA A 89 40.54 -19.24 8.72
N VAL A 90 39.34 -19.83 8.83
CA VAL A 90 38.75 -20.14 10.14
C VAL A 90 39.74 -21.04 10.83
N ASP A 91 40.18 -20.61 12.02
CA ASP A 91 41.10 -21.40 12.82
C ASP A 91 40.39 -22.74 13.10
N ASP A 92 40.87 -23.82 12.45
CA ASP A 92 40.24 -25.16 12.41
C ASP A 92 40.06 -25.77 13.82
N SER A 93 40.55 -25.09 14.85
CA SER A 93 40.41 -25.40 16.27
C SER A 93 39.00 -25.18 16.86
N VAL A 94 38.06 -24.50 16.17
CA VAL A 94 36.67 -24.31 16.66
C VAL A 94 35.61 -24.72 15.61
N SER A 95 35.53 -26.03 15.37
CA SER A 95 34.55 -26.65 14.46
C SER A 95 33.12 -26.69 15.03
N SER A 96 32.37 -25.60 14.84
CA SER A 96 30.90 -25.58 14.93
C SER A 96 30.32 -24.66 13.84
N GLN A 97 30.44 -25.03 12.57
CA GLN A 97 29.65 -24.38 11.52
C GLN A 97 28.17 -24.75 11.70
N PRO A 98 27.23 -23.79 11.57
CA PRO A 98 25.81 -24.07 11.74
C PRO A 98 25.35 -25.06 10.67
N THR A 99 24.73 -26.16 11.12
CA THR A 99 24.39 -27.31 10.26
C THR A 99 22.97 -27.25 9.70
N THR A 100 22.13 -26.36 10.22
CA THR A 100 20.73 -26.22 9.83
C THR A 100 20.34 -24.77 9.58
N ALA A 101 19.36 -24.55 8.70
CA ALA A 101 18.81 -23.21 8.45
C ALA A 101 18.28 -22.54 9.74
N SER A 102 17.63 -23.31 10.63
CA SER A 102 17.16 -22.83 11.94
C SER A 102 18.29 -22.28 12.83
N GLU A 103 19.48 -22.87 12.74
CA GLU A 103 20.66 -22.43 13.48
C GLU A 103 21.23 -21.13 12.88
N VAL A 104 21.25 -21.00 11.55
CA VAL A 104 21.60 -19.77 10.84
C VAL A 104 20.62 -18.64 11.20
N ASP A 105 19.32 -18.92 11.23
CA ASP A 105 18.28 -17.96 11.59
C ASP A 105 18.39 -17.52 13.06
N ALA A 106 18.66 -18.44 13.99
CA ALA A 106 18.88 -18.11 15.40
C ALA A 106 20.12 -17.21 15.59
N ILE A 107 21.22 -17.51 14.89
CA ILE A 107 22.43 -16.67 14.91
C ILE A 107 22.15 -15.29 14.31
N ASN A 108 21.40 -15.21 13.20
CA ASN A 108 20.99 -13.94 12.59
C ASN A 108 20.08 -13.13 13.52
N GLN A 109 19.14 -13.75 14.24
CA GLN A 109 18.29 -13.07 15.22
C GLN A 109 19.10 -12.50 16.39
N GLN A 110 20.03 -13.27 16.95
CA GLN A 110 20.94 -12.77 17.99
C GLN A 110 21.77 -11.59 17.48
N ARG A 111 22.37 -11.72 16.29
CA ARG A 111 23.15 -10.64 15.67
C ARG A 111 22.31 -9.38 15.46
N LEU A 112 21.07 -9.49 14.97
CA LEU A 112 20.17 -8.33 14.83
C LEU A 112 19.79 -7.69 16.18
N ALA A 113 19.71 -8.47 17.26
CA ALA A 113 19.57 -7.93 18.61
C ALA A 113 20.84 -7.16 19.04
N ASP A 114 22.02 -7.70 18.75
CA ASP A 114 23.30 -7.03 19.02
C ASP A 114 23.43 -5.70 18.22
N PHE A 115 23.00 -5.65 16.95
CA PHE A 115 22.93 -4.42 16.14
C PHE A 115 22.07 -3.35 16.82
N ARG A 116 20.86 -3.73 17.26
CA ARG A 116 19.93 -2.83 17.97
C ARG A 116 20.52 -2.34 19.30
N ASN A 117 21.17 -3.24 20.05
CA ASN A 117 21.81 -2.91 21.32
C ASN A 117 23.02 -1.97 21.15
N GLN A 118 23.85 -2.18 20.13
CA GLN A 118 24.99 -1.29 19.83
C GLN A 118 24.50 0.13 19.47
N ILE A 119 23.50 0.25 18.59
CA ILE A 119 22.89 1.55 18.24
C ILE A 119 22.33 2.28 19.47
N GLY A 120 21.73 1.56 20.42
CA GLY A 120 21.19 2.13 21.65
C GLY A 120 22.24 2.47 22.73
N SER A 121 23.42 1.84 22.71
CA SER A 121 24.39 1.91 23.83
C SER A 121 25.65 2.75 23.56
N GLU A 122 26.02 3.02 22.30
CA GLU A 122 27.18 3.87 21.96
C GLU A 122 27.00 5.36 22.38
N ALA A 123 25.85 5.71 22.99
CA ALA A 123 25.40 7.07 23.33
C ALA A 123 25.93 7.68 24.63
N MET A 124 26.69 6.95 25.45
CA MET A 124 27.19 7.42 26.76
C MET A 124 28.72 7.37 26.84
N PRO A 125 29.44 8.45 26.46
CA PRO A 125 30.83 8.60 26.85
C PRO A 125 30.89 8.72 28.38
N SER A 126 31.43 7.70 29.04
CA SER A 126 31.69 7.71 30.47
C SER A 126 32.68 8.84 30.79
N GLN A 127 32.17 9.90 31.43
CA GLN A 127 33.00 10.98 31.93
C GLN A 127 33.93 10.44 33.02
N THR A 128 35.16 10.09 32.65
CA THR A 128 36.25 9.85 33.58
C THR A 128 36.60 11.16 34.27
N SER A 129 36.05 11.34 35.46
CA SER A 129 36.36 12.45 36.37
C SER A 129 37.86 12.52 36.63
N HIS A 130 38.51 13.60 36.18
CA HIS A 130 39.89 13.91 36.53
C HIS A 130 39.91 15.09 37.50
N ASP A 131 40.04 14.78 38.79
CA ASP A 131 40.29 15.75 39.86
C ASP A 131 41.67 16.40 39.69
N GLN A 132 41.74 17.74 39.72
CA GLN A 132 42.74 18.48 40.50
C GLN A 132 42.36 19.99 40.64
N PRO A 133 42.85 20.71 41.68
CA PRO A 133 42.14 21.87 42.23
C PRO A 133 42.86 23.23 42.15
N ALA A 134 42.09 24.29 42.49
CA ALA A 134 42.52 25.64 42.93
C ALA A 134 43.29 26.50 41.90
N THR A 135 42.94 27.77 41.70
CA THR A 135 43.03 28.84 42.72
C THR A 135 42.02 29.97 42.55
N SER A 136 41.88 30.78 43.60
CA SER A 136 41.18 32.06 43.64
C SER A 136 41.89 33.15 42.82
N ASP A 137 41.16 34.19 42.40
CA ASP A 137 41.30 35.51 43.05
C ASP A 137 40.23 36.52 42.59
N THR A 138 39.72 37.26 43.57
CA THR A 138 38.95 38.51 43.41
C THR A 138 39.85 39.64 43.94
N PRO A 139 39.79 40.86 43.40
CA PRO A 139 39.21 41.91 44.26
C PRO A 139 38.46 43.05 43.53
N GLU A 140 37.47 43.60 44.25
CA GLU A 140 37.11 45.03 44.37
C GLU A 140 36.76 45.93 43.15
N ARG A 141 36.18 47.14 43.30
CA ARG A 141 35.09 47.71 44.16
C ARG A 141 34.96 49.22 43.81
N ILE A 142 33.75 49.80 43.83
CA ILE A 142 33.45 51.27 43.80
C ILE A 142 33.77 51.97 42.45
N GLY A 143 32.95 52.88 41.89
CA GLY A 143 31.62 53.40 42.27
C GLY A 143 31.14 54.55 41.35
N ASP A 144 30.04 55.20 41.74
CA ASP A 144 29.41 56.46 41.25
C ASP A 144 29.11 56.63 39.73
N VAL A 145 27.88 56.95 39.26
CA VAL A 145 26.84 57.98 39.60
C VAL A 145 27.08 59.33 38.90
N VAL A 146 25.98 60.01 38.53
CA VAL A 146 25.85 61.29 37.78
C VAL A 146 25.95 61.13 36.24
N VAL A 147 25.13 61.72 35.36
CA VAL A 147 23.71 62.19 35.28
C VAL A 147 23.60 63.01 33.97
N ASP A 148 22.38 63.03 33.40
CA ASP A 148 21.80 64.02 32.48
C ASP A 148 21.97 63.98 30.94
N ALA A 149 20.83 64.33 30.32
CA ALA A 149 20.59 65.16 29.13
C ALA A 149 21.23 64.80 27.77
N SER A 150 20.60 65.07 26.61
CA SER A 150 19.20 65.38 26.26
C SER A 150 19.07 65.34 24.72
N ASP A 151 17.82 65.37 24.22
CA ASP A 151 17.41 66.00 22.96
C ASP A 151 17.99 65.55 21.59
N ASN A 152 17.12 64.83 20.86
CA ASN A 152 16.76 65.12 19.45
C ASN A 152 16.77 66.64 19.11
N PRO A 153 16.97 67.11 17.85
CA PRO A 153 16.25 66.54 16.70
C PRO A 153 16.88 66.71 15.28
N VAL A 154 16.16 66.16 14.29
CA VAL A 154 15.83 66.71 12.95
C VAL A 154 16.92 67.33 12.06
N GLY A 155 16.87 66.87 10.80
CA GLY A 155 17.23 67.62 9.60
C GLY A 155 18.51 67.12 8.93
N ASP A 156 18.64 67.13 7.61
CA ASP A 156 17.72 67.32 6.49
C ASP A 156 18.63 67.29 5.23
N ILE A 157 18.05 66.95 4.07
CA ILE A 157 18.42 67.54 2.77
C ILE A 157 19.71 67.05 2.02
N ASP A 158 19.46 66.78 0.74
CA ASP A 158 20.28 66.71 -0.49
C ASP A 158 21.38 65.66 -0.72
N GLU A 159 21.04 64.74 -1.63
CA GLU A 159 21.66 64.56 -2.95
C GLU A 159 23.00 65.29 -3.23
N ASP A 160 24.05 64.52 -3.51
CA ASP A 160 25.04 64.88 -4.55
C ASP A 160 25.62 63.61 -5.21
N ASP A 161 26.05 63.74 -6.46
CA ASP A 161 26.56 62.69 -7.34
C ASP A 161 27.98 62.22 -6.93
N GLY A 162 28.41 61.03 -7.38
CA GLY A 162 29.85 60.70 -7.37
C GLY A 162 30.25 59.22 -7.35
N ASP A 163 30.28 58.63 -8.53
CA ASP A 163 31.13 57.53 -9.00
C ASP A 163 32.01 56.68 -8.02
N ALA A 164 31.90 55.36 -8.25
CA ALA A 164 32.99 54.38 -8.27
C ALA A 164 33.92 54.21 -7.04
N ALA A 165 33.69 53.15 -6.26
CA ALA A 165 34.59 51.98 -6.27
C ALA A 165 34.11 50.82 -5.37
N SER A 166 34.43 49.58 -5.80
CA SER A 166 34.82 48.42 -4.97
C SER A 166 34.37 48.36 -3.50
N THR A 167 33.56 47.36 -3.13
CA THR A 167 33.98 46.35 -2.12
C THR A 167 33.09 45.11 -2.07
N LYS A 168 33.64 44.05 -1.46
CA LYS A 168 33.02 42.73 -1.23
C LYS A 168 31.78 42.80 -0.33
N THR A 169 30.77 41.99 -0.61
CA THR A 169 29.63 41.74 0.28
C THR A 169 29.76 40.42 1.03
N ASP A 170 30.12 40.50 2.31
CA ASP A 170 30.01 39.37 3.25
C ASP A 170 28.56 39.20 3.75
N ALA A 171 28.01 37.98 3.66
CA ALA A 171 26.64 37.68 4.06
C ALA A 171 26.49 37.53 5.59
N ARG A 172 25.91 38.55 6.23
CA ARG A 172 25.82 38.67 7.71
C ARG A 172 24.64 37.88 8.30
N LYS A 173 24.91 36.72 8.92
CA LYS A 173 23.92 35.90 9.67
C LYS A 173 23.24 36.69 10.80
N ARG A 174 21.92 36.94 10.71
CA ARG A 174 21.08 37.44 11.82
C ARG A 174 20.49 36.26 12.62
N ARG A 175 20.92 36.06 13.87
CA ARG A 175 20.22 35.21 14.85
C ARG A 175 19.16 36.03 15.59
N ARG A 176 17.89 35.65 15.52
CA ARG A 176 16.84 36.14 16.43
C ARG A 176 16.79 35.22 17.66
N ARG A 177 16.86 35.79 18.87
CA ARG A 177 16.54 35.09 20.13
C ARG A 177 15.05 35.27 20.43
N TRP A 178 14.39 34.23 20.92
CA TRP A 178 13.05 34.30 21.53
C TRP A 178 13.19 34.07 23.05
N PRO A 179 12.41 34.77 23.91
CA PRO A 179 12.51 34.64 25.35
C PRO A 179 11.66 33.47 25.89
N THR A 180 12.18 32.79 26.90
CA THR A 180 11.51 31.68 27.61
C THR A 180 11.03 32.11 29.00
N SER A 181 9.72 32.05 29.28
CA SER A 181 9.21 31.93 30.66
C SER A 181 7.73 31.51 30.73
N THR A 182 7.44 30.46 31.50
CA THR A 182 6.46 30.40 32.63
C THR A 182 5.87 28.98 32.86
N PRO A 183 6.45 28.17 33.76
CA PRO A 183 5.91 26.84 34.10
C PRO A 183 4.95 26.90 35.30
N ARG A 184 3.77 27.53 35.14
CA ARG A 184 2.74 27.59 36.21
C ARG A 184 1.31 27.23 35.79
N ILE A 185 1.03 27.13 34.49
CA ILE A 185 -0.32 26.79 33.98
C ILE A 185 -0.58 25.27 34.03
N ALA A 186 0.47 24.45 33.88
CA ALA A 186 0.36 22.98 33.81
C ALA A 186 -0.22 22.31 35.09
N ALA A 187 0.01 22.89 36.27
CA ALA A 187 -0.42 22.29 37.53
C ALA A 187 -1.95 22.36 37.75
N ALA A 188 -2.62 23.37 37.20
CA ALA A 188 -4.08 23.53 37.35
C ALA A 188 -4.86 22.55 36.44
N ALA A 189 -4.37 22.31 35.23
CA ALA A 189 -5.01 21.38 34.28
C ALA A 189 -5.03 19.93 34.79
N LEU A 190 -3.97 19.50 35.48
CA LEU A 190 -3.81 18.11 35.94
C LEU A 190 -4.83 17.75 37.03
N ILE A 191 -5.20 18.70 37.90
CA ILE A 191 -6.20 18.48 38.98
C ILE A 191 -7.61 18.31 38.39
N VAL A 192 -7.96 19.07 37.35
CA VAL A 192 -9.27 18.95 36.68
C VAL A 192 -9.41 17.60 35.97
N LEU A 193 -8.33 17.12 35.34
CA LEU A 193 -8.32 15.87 34.57
C LEU A 193 -8.49 14.63 35.47
N VAL A 194 -7.88 14.62 36.66
CA VAL A 194 -8.05 13.53 37.65
C VAL A 194 -9.49 13.47 38.18
N LEU A 195 -10.14 14.61 38.39
CA LEU A 195 -11.54 14.66 38.85
C LEU A 195 -12.53 14.18 37.78
N ALA A 196 -12.29 14.51 36.50
CA ALA A 196 -13.10 14.02 35.39
C ALA A 196 -13.00 12.50 35.22
N LEU A 197 -11.79 11.93 35.30
CA LEU A 197 -11.56 10.49 35.15
C LEU A 197 -12.21 9.69 36.29
N GLY A 198 -12.15 10.20 37.52
CA GLY A 198 -12.79 9.58 38.68
C GLY A 198 -14.32 9.56 38.59
N TRP A 199 -14.94 10.58 37.96
CA TRP A 199 -16.39 10.62 37.79
C TRP A 199 -16.88 9.68 36.69
N TRP A 200 -16.12 9.55 35.60
CA TRP A 200 -16.42 8.60 34.51
C TRP A 200 -16.34 7.13 34.97
N LEU A 201 -15.29 6.75 35.69
CA LEU A 201 -15.13 5.38 36.20
C LEU A 201 -16.18 4.98 37.24
N ALA A 202 -16.72 5.93 38.00
CA ALA A 202 -17.78 5.66 38.97
C ALA A 202 -19.17 5.46 38.32
N GLY A 203 -19.38 5.91 37.08
CA GLY A 203 -20.66 5.82 36.38
C GLY A 203 -20.98 4.43 35.82
N ASN A 204 -19.96 3.67 35.41
CA ASN A 204 -20.13 2.42 34.65
C ASN A 204 -20.15 1.14 35.52
N ALA A 205 -20.19 1.26 36.86
CA ALA A 205 -20.09 0.12 37.79
C ALA A 205 -21.44 -0.39 38.34
N LEU A 206 -22.57 0.15 37.86
CA LEU A 206 -23.90 -0.41 38.10
C LEU A 206 -24.52 -0.86 36.76
N PHE A 207 -25.32 -1.94 36.81
CA PHE A 207 -25.99 -2.63 35.69
C PHE A 207 -25.15 -3.60 34.85
N VAL A 208 -24.86 -4.78 35.41
CA VAL A 208 -24.88 -6.04 34.65
C VAL A 208 -25.58 -7.10 35.52
N ALA A 209 -26.71 -7.63 35.05
CA ALA A 209 -27.35 -8.83 35.60
C ALA A 209 -28.25 -9.53 34.57
N ASP A 210 -27.77 -10.70 34.12
CA ASP A 210 -28.52 -11.93 33.81
C ASP A 210 -29.23 -12.19 32.45
N SER A 211 -29.04 -13.44 31.98
CA SER A 211 -29.95 -14.31 31.20
C SER A 211 -30.12 -14.12 29.65
N PRO A 212 -30.60 -15.13 28.88
CA PRO A 212 -29.91 -16.40 28.61
C PRO A 212 -30.03 -16.94 27.13
N ASP A 213 -29.66 -18.22 26.94
CA ASP A 213 -29.45 -19.09 25.77
C ASP A 213 -30.42 -19.18 24.54
N THR A 214 -29.96 -19.99 23.55
CA THR A 214 -30.69 -20.76 22.48
C THR A 214 -31.00 -20.03 21.14
N ILE A 215 -31.01 -20.60 19.91
CA ILE A 215 -31.13 -21.98 19.36
C ILE A 215 -30.26 -22.19 18.07
N LEU A 216 -29.76 -23.41 17.83
CA LEU A 216 -29.19 -23.90 16.55
C LEU A 216 -30.23 -24.62 15.66
N PRO A 217 -30.09 -24.61 14.32
CA PRO A 217 -30.52 -25.73 13.51
C PRO A 217 -29.39 -26.39 12.70
N ASP A 218 -29.29 -27.72 12.84
CA ASP A 218 -28.50 -28.63 12.02
C ASP A 218 -29.25 -29.00 10.72
N SER A 219 -28.54 -29.34 9.64
CA SER A 219 -29.14 -29.83 8.38
C SER A 219 -28.10 -30.57 7.54
N LYS A 220 -28.30 -31.89 7.38
CA LYS A 220 -27.34 -32.81 6.80
C LYS A 220 -28.05 -33.86 5.94
N SER A 221 -27.47 -34.22 4.78
CA SER A 221 -27.96 -35.23 3.81
C SER A 221 -29.30 -34.88 3.12
N SER A 222 -29.72 -35.42 1.97
CA SER A 222 -29.15 -36.34 0.96
C SER A 222 -29.63 -35.89 -0.46
N GLU A 223 -29.42 -36.54 -1.62
CA GLU A 223 -28.81 -37.83 -2.00
C GLU A 223 -28.31 -37.81 -3.46
N THR A 224 -27.70 -38.90 -3.93
CA THR A 224 -27.31 -39.17 -5.33
C THR A 224 -28.45 -39.76 -6.18
N SER A 225 -28.50 -39.48 -7.49
CA SER A 225 -28.96 -40.47 -8.48
C SER A 225 -28.44 -40.22 -9.90
N ASP A 226 -27.75 -41.21 -10.45
CA ASP A 226 -27.47 -41.35 -11.88
C ASP A 226 -28.70 -41.90 -12.63
N ALA A 227 -28.88 -41.49 -13.90
CA ALA A 227 -29.27 -42.43 -14.98
C ALA A 227 -29.14 -41.78 -16.37
N ALA A 228 -28.57 -42.53 -17.32
CA ALA A 228 -28.42 -42.16 -18.72
C ALA A 228 -29.74 -42.25 -19.53
N GLY A 229 -29.82 -41.57 -20.69
CA GLY A 229 -30.87 -41.88 -21.67
C GLY A 229 -31.03 -40.94 -22.87
N SER A 230 -30.37 -41.29 -23.98
CA SER A 230 -30.86 -41.15 -25.37
C SER A 230 -31.00 -39.76 -26.05
N SER A 231 -30.26 -39.65 -27.15
CA SER A 231 -30.39 -38.69 -28.27
C SER A 231 -31.33 -39.28 -29.37
N PRO A 232 -31.52 -38.69 -30.56
CA PRO A 232 -31.98 -37.34 -30.92
C PRO A 232 -33.35 -37.37 -31.67
N GLY A 233 -33.92 -36.21 -32.02
CA GLY A 233 -35.11 -36.12 -32.88
C GLY A 233 -35.10 -34.91 -33.82
N ASP A 234 -35.06 -35.15 -35.13
CA ASP A 234 -35.22 -34.15 -36.20
C ASP A 234 -36.58 -33.46 -36.19
N ALA A 235 -36.60 -32.14 -36.50
CA ALA A 235 -37.68 -31.54 -37.29
C ALA A 235 -37.24 -30.24 -37.99
N ARG A 236 -37.24 -30.26 -39.32
CA ARG A 236 -37.16 -29.05 -40.18
C ARG A 236 -38.49 -28.30 -40.18
N SER A 237 -38.44 -26.97 -40.28
CA SER A 237 -39.24 -26.11 -41.17
C SER A 237 -38.77 -24.66 -40.96
N ASP A 238 -38.12 -24.04 -41.94
CA ASP A 238 -38.76 -23.16 -42.94
C ASP A 238 -39.42 -21.91 -42.31
N THR A 239 -38.76 -20.75 -42.41
CA THR A 239 -38.82 -19.81 -43.56
C THR A 239 -40.04 -18.88 -43.47
N VAL A 240 -39.79 -17.60 -43.15
CA VAL A 240 -40.39 -16.39 -43.78
C VAL A 240 -39.90 -15.11 -43.06
N SER A 241 -39.32 -14.23 -43.85
CA SER A 241 -39.25 -12.77 -43.68
C SER A 241 -39.78 -12.16 -44.99
N PRO A 242 -40.07 -10.84 -45.11
CA PRO A 242 -40.13 -9.78 -44.11
C PRO A 242 -41.49 -9.03 -44.12
N GLY A 243 -41.67 -7.96 -43.31
CA GLY A 243 -42.88 -7.14 -43.37
C GLY A 243 -42.75 -5.75 -42.73
N ASN A 244 -42.63 -4.71 -43.56
CA ASN A 244 -42.57 -3.31 -43.14
C ASN A 244 -43.95 -2.68 -42.87
N ALA A 245 -43.94 -1.61 -42.06
CA ALA A 245 -44.69 -0.36 -42.20
C ALA A 245 -45.90 -0.02 -41.29
N SER A 246 -45.91 1.26 -40.92
CA SER A 246 -47.05 2.17 -40.66
C SER A 246 -47.79 2.17 -39.31
N SER A 247 -47.36 3.11 -38.47
CA SER A 247 -48.16 4.28 -38.03
C SER A 247 -49.67 4.14 -37.74
N LYS A 248 -50.05 4.44 -36.49
CA LYS A 248 -51.28 5.15 -36.04
C LYS A 248 -50.96 5.72 -34.64
N THR A 249 -50.82 7.03 -34.44
CA THR A 249 -51.87 8.05 -34.17
C THR A 249 -52.78 7.76 -32.97
N PHE A 250 -52.48 8.48 -31.87
CA PHE A 250 -53.37 9.43 -31.19
C PHE A 250 -54.64 8.94 -30.44
N ASP A 251 -54.55 8.93 -29.11
CA ASP A 251 -55.57 9.21 -28.08
C ASP A 251 -54.75 9.40 -26.77
N THR A 252 -54.57 10.57 -26.14
CA THR A 252 -55.45 11.68 -25.73
C THR A 252 -56.43 11.32 -24.60
N LEU A 253 -56.15 11.89 -23.41
CA LEU A 253 -56.99 12.13 -22.20
C LEU A 253 -56.22 11.74 -20.92
N PRO A 254 -56.49 12.36 -19.75
CA PRO A 254 -56.71 13.79 -19.49
C PRO A 254 -55.71 14.34 -18.41
N PRO A 255 -55.57 15.66 -18.23
CA PRO A 255 -54.71 16.20 -17.17
C PRO A 255 -55.30 15.92 -15.78
N GLN A 256 -54.50 15.39 -14.86
CA GLN A 256 -54.90 15.29 -13.46
C GLN A 256 -54.93 16.66 -12.80
N THR A 257 -55.94 16.84 -11.95
CA THR A 257 -56.34 18.10 -11.31
C THR A 257 -55.32 18.57 -10.27
N LEU A 258 -55.04 19.88 -10.30
CA LEU A 258 -54.49 20.61 -9.17
C LEU A 258 -55.41 20.47 -7.96
N GLU A 259 -54.96 19.78 -6.91
CA GLU A 259 -55.60 19.89 -5.60
C GLU A 259 -55.22 21.23 -4.97
N SER A 260 -56.20 22.13 -4.93
CA SER A 260 -56.12 23.39 -4.20
C SER A 260 -56.16 23.14 -2.70
N PHE A 261 -55.02 23.30 -2.01
CA PHE A 261 -55.01 23.33 -0.55
C PHE A 261 -55.79 24.54 -0.05
N SER A 262 -56.98 24.28 0.49
CA SER A 262 -57.83 25.29 1.12
C SER A 262 -57.21 25.72 2.44
N ILE A 263 -56.85 27.00 2.54
CA ILE A 263 -56.51 27.64 3.82
C ILE A 263 -57.81 27.81 4.60
N THR A 264 -58.02 26.96 5.61
CA THR A 264 -59.06 27.17 6.62
C THR A 264 -58.52 28.01 7.76
N ASP A 265 -59.03 29.23 7.90
CA ASP A 265 -58.88 30.04 9.11
C ASP A 265 -59.38 29.25 10.33
N ALA A 266 -58.48 29.00 11.29
CA ALA A 266 -58.82 28.48 12.60
C ALA A 266 -58.38 29.51 13.65
N VAL A 267 -59.29 30.45 13.96
CA VAL A 267 -59.17 31.30 15.15
C VAL A 267 -59.38 30.41 16.38
N VAL A 268 -58.31 30.19 17.14
CA VAL A 268 -58.35 29.53 18.47
C VAL A 268 -57.53 30.36 19.46
N ASP A 269 -58.05 30.43 20.68
CA ASP A 269 -57.66 31.35 21.74
C ASP A 269 -56.16 31.48 22.00
N SER A 270 -55.75 32.73 22.18
CA SER A 270 -54.50 33.09 22.84
C SER A 270 -54.78 33.39 24.32
N ASP A 271 -54.60 32.42 25.20
CA ASP A 271 -54.36 32.70 26.62
C ASP A 271 -53.64 31.53 27.33
N ASN A 272 -52.72 31.88 28.24
CA ASN A 272 -51.93 30.99 29.09
C ASN A 272 -51.11 29.86 28.43
N LEU A 273 -49.84 30.18 28.09
CA LEU A 273 -48.71 29.30 28.45
C LEU A 273 -47.46 30.15 28.72
N LEU A 274 -47.14 30.34 30.01
CA LEU A 274 -45.92 31.01 30.45
C LEU A 274 -44.76 30.00 30.33
N VAL A 275 -44.11 29.94 29.17
CA VAL A 275 -42.97 29.03 28.93
C VAL A 275 -41.69 29.67 29.43
N ASP A 276 -41.01 28.98 30.36
CA ASP A 276 -39.78 29.43 31.01
C ASP A 276 -38.58 29.43 30.03
N PRO A 277 -37.93 30.58 29.75
CA PRO A 277 -36.90 30.68 28.72
C PRO A 277 -35.49 30.24 29.20
N THR A 278 -35.41 29.28 30.13
CA THR A 278 -34.16 28.91 30.83
C THR A 278 -33.75 27.43 30.76
N SER A 279 -34.31 26.65 29.82
CA SER A 279 -33.75 25.33 29.48
C SER A 279 -32.75 25.44 28.32
N VAL A 280 -31.53 25.93 28.64
CA VAL A 280 -30.40 25.90 27.71
C VAL A 280 -29.70 24.55 27.84
N LEU A 281 -29.94 23.65 26.87
CA LEU A 281 -29.09 22.48 26.69
C LEU A 281 -27.65 22.95 26.37
N PRO A 282 -26.62 22.45 27.06
CA PRO A 282 -25.24 22.83 26.78
C PRO A 282 -24.80 22.30 25.40
N PHE A 283 -24.49 23.22 24.51
CA PHE A 283 -24.17 22.95 23.10
C PHE A 283 -22.82 22.24 22.87
N ASP A 284 -21.95 22.19 23.89
CA ASP A 284 -20.65 21.51 23.84
C ASP A 284 -20.76 19.98 23.63
N ALA A 285 -21.95 19.40 23.72
CA ALA A 285 -22.18 17.97 23.47
C ALA A 285 -22.34 17.59 21.98
N LEU A 286 -22.37 18.55 21.04
CA LEU A 286 -22.67 18.31 19.62
C LEU A 286 -21.69 18.94 18.61
N VAL A 287 -20.53 19.42 19.09
CA VAL A 287 -19.43 19.88 18.22
C VAL A 287 -18.26 18.90 18.32
N PRO A 288 -17.90 18.16 17.26
CA PRO A 288 -16.67 17.38 17.24
C PRO A 288 -15.48 18.34 17.28
N ASP A 289 -14.76 18.37 18.40
CA ASP A 289 -13.61 19.26 18.56
C ASP A 289 -12.45 18.81 17.65
N ARG A 290 -11.81 19.78 16.98
CA ARG A 290 -10.73 19.52 16.02
C ARG A 290 -9.39 19.36 16.75
N ALA A 291 -9.23 18.25 17.46
CA ALA A 291 -7.98 17.89 18.10
C ALA A 291 -7.09 17.04 17.16
N SER A 292 -5.93 17.57 16.78
CA SER A 292 -4.84 16.76 16.21
C SER A 292 -4.21 15.90 17.32
N PRO A 293 -4.04 14.58 17.15
CA PRO A 293 -3.50 13.73 18.21
C PRO A 293 -2.03 14.06 18.50
N THR A 294 -1.71 14.29 19.78
CA THR A 294 -0.34 14.39 20.30
C THR A 294 -0.19 13.36 21.42
N PHE A 295 0.65 12.35 21.20
CA PHE A 295 0.80 11.21 22.10
C PHE A 295 1.70 11.51 23.32
N PRO A 296 1.32 11.09 24.54
CA PRO A 296 2.25 10.82 25.63
C PRO A 296 2.82 9.37 25.55
N PRO A 297 4.02 9.10 26.10
CA PRO A 297 4.64 7.78 26.04
C PRO A 297 3.98 6.75 26.99
N GLY A 298 3.88 5.50 26.54
CA GLY A 298 3.27 4.41 27.30
C GLY A 298 4.15 3.82 28.41
N LEU A 299 3.50 3.20 29.39
CA LEU A 299 4.11 2.41 30.45
C LEU A 299 3.98 0.91 30.13
N GLU A 300 5.03 0.15 30.43
CA GLU A 300 5.16 -1.27 30.10
C GLU A 300 4.30 -2.17 30.99
N THR A 301 3.74 -3.25 30.43
CA THR A 301 3.25 -4.41 31.19
C THR A 301 3.71 -5.70 30.55
N SER A 302 4.48 -6.49 31.30
CA SER A 302 5.03 -7.78 30.88
C SER A 302 3.99 -8.90 30.84
N PRO A 303 4.06 -9.85 29.88
CA PRO A 303 3.24 -11.05 29.90
C PRO A 303 3.80 -12.10 30.87
N GLN A 304 2.92 -12.74 31.65
CA GLN A 304 3.26 -13.87 32.52
C GLN A 304 2.84 -15.20 31.86
N SER A 305 3.75 -16.18 31.90
CA SER A 305 3.65 -17.44 31.15
C SER A 305 2.46 -18.32 31.56
N GLN A 306 1.81 -18.95 30.58
CA GLN A 306 0.91 -20.08 30.83
C GLN A 306 1.65 -21.43 30.71
N SER A 307 1.36 -22.32 31.65
CA SER A 307 1.89 -23.69 31.75
C SER A 307 0.79 -24.71 31.44
N ALA A 308 1.19 -25.88 30.94
CA ALA A 308 0.29 -26.98 30.58
C ALA A 308 -0.24 -27.80 31.78
N GLY A 309 -1.27 -28.61 31.48
CA GLY A 309 -1.84 -29.69 32.32
C GLY A 309 -3.23 -29.36 32.87
N SER A 310 -4.21 -30.26 33.01
CA SER A 310 -4.46 -31.64 32.55
C SER A 310 -5.69 -32.13 33.35
N ILE A 311 -6.73 -32.65 32.67
CA ILE A 311 -7.68 -33.71 33.09
C ILE A 311 -8.12 -33.78 34.58
N SER A 312 -9.43 -33.64 34.86
CA SER A 312 -10.22 -34.64 35.62
C SER A 312 -11.73 -34.36 35.65
N LEU A 313 -12.52 -35.44 35.67
CA LEU A 313 -13.97 -35.45 35.90
C LEU A 313 -14.31 -35.42 37.41
N SER A 314 -15.50 -34.94 37.79
CA SER A 314 -16.29 -35.48 38.91
C SER A 314 -17.75 -35.03 38.90
N ASN A 315 -18.62 -35.95 39.32
CA ASN A 315 -20.09 -35.88 39.39
C ASN A 315 -20.62 -34.96 40.51
N LEU A 316 -21.91 -34.61 40.44
CA LEU A 316 -23.05 -34.90 41.36
C LEU A 316 -24.23 -34.00 40.88
N ASP A 317 -25.47 -34.48 40.76
CA ASP A 317 -26.53 -34.60 41.80
C ASP A 317 -26.76 -33.26 42.56
N ASP A 318 -27.96 -32.75 42.84
CA ASP A 318 -29.27 -33.41 43.04
C ASP A 318 -30.44 -32.38 42.98
N ASP A 319 -31.71 -32.86 43.02
CA ASP A 319 -32.97 -32.13 43.38
C ASP A 319 -33.40 -30.86 42.59
N ALA A 320 -34.63 -30.32 42.70
CA ALA A 320 -36.00 -30.89 42.78
C ALA A 320 -37.02 -29.72 42.67
N ASP A 321 -38.24 -30.01 42.18
CA ASP A 321 -39.53 -29.29 42.30
C ASP A 321 -39.60 -27.85 42.86
N ASP A 322 -40.15 -26.90 42.07
CA ASP A 322 -41.41 -26.20 42.41
C ASP A 322 -41.89 -25.22 41.29
N ASP A 323 -43.08 -25.49 40.74
CA ASP A 323 -44.02 -24.54 40.11
C ASP A 323 -45.01 -24.13 41.23
N PRO A 324 -45.64 -22.92 41.31
CA PRO A 324 -46.57 -22.46 40.25
C PRO A 324 -47.02 -20.94 40.20
N VAL A 325 -47.71 -20.52 39.12
CA VAL A 325 -48.70 -19.39 38.96
C VAL A 325 -48.37 -17.95 39.49
N ASP A 326 -48.97 -16.82 39.07
CA ASP A 326 -50.23 -16.55 38.36
C ASP A 326 -50.25 -15.21 37.56
N VAL A 327 -51.10 -15.17 36.54
CA VAL A 327 -51.82 -14.05 35.85
C VAL A 327 -51.52 -12.57 36.22
N THR A 328 -51.21 -11.71 35.21
CA THR A 328 -52.08 -10.57 34.79
C THR A 328 -51.60 -9.80 33.55
N SER A 329 -52.58 -9.48 32.70
CA SER A 329 -52.61 -8.56 31.56
C SER A 329 -52.12 -7.12 31.85
N ILE A 330 -51.65 -6.40 30.81
CA ILE A 330 -52.32 -5.19 30.24
C ILE A 330 -51.52 -4.58 29.05
N ASP A 331 -52.30 -4.00 28.14
CA ASP A 331 -51.95 -3.19 26.96
C ASP A 331 -50.81 -2.17 27.12
N GLY A 332 -50.08 -1.91 26.02
CA GLY A 332 -48.98 -0.95 26.01
C GLY A 332 -48.23 -0.85 24.68
N SER A 333 -48.94 -0.61 23.57
CA SER A 333 -48.31 -0.47 22.25
C SER A 333 -47.38 0.76 22.19
N SER A 334 -46.07 0.52 22.27
CA SER A 334 -45.04 1.54 22.01
C SER A 334 -44.20 1.13 20.79
N LEU A 335 -44.09 2.05 19.84
CA LEU A 335 -43.23 1.88 18.66
C LEU A 335 -41.77 2.13 19.05
N SER A 336 -41.11 1.10 19.58
CA SER A 336 -39.65 1.07 19.63
C SER A 336 -39.12 0.90 18.22
N VAL A 337 -38.75 2.02 17.58
CA VAL A 337 -37.89 1.97 16.40
C VAL A 337 -36.57 1.36 16.85
N GLY A 338 -36.33 0.11 16.44
CA GLY A 338 -35.07 -0.56 16.68
C GLY A 338 -33.96 0.15 15.93
N VAL A 339 -33.29 1.09 16.61
CA VAL A 339 -31.94 1.50 16.25
C VAL A 339 -31.08 0.27 16.49
N GLY A 340 -30.84 -0.48 15.42
CA GLY A 340 -29.95 -1.63 15.46
C GLY A 340 -28.59 -1.16 15.97
N ASP A 341 -28.06 -1.89 16.95
CA ASP A 341 -26.77 -1.62 17.57
C ASP A 341 -25.67 -1.94 16.55
N ALA A 342 -25.43 -1.00 15.65
CA ALA A 342 -24.31 -1.04 14.75
C ALA A 342 -23.10 -0.54 15.53
N ASP A 343 -22.27 -1.47 16.01
CA ASP A 343 -20.97 -1.22 16.60
C ASP A 343 -20.25 -0.11 15.82
N VAL A 344 -20.21 1.10 16.37
CA VAL A 344 -19.49 2.22 15.76
C VAL A 344 -18.01 2.03 16.08
N PRO A 345 -17.15 1.67 15.11
CA PRO A 345 -15.77 1.36 15.40
C PRO A 345 -15.03 2.60 15.91
N THR A 346 -14.54 2.52 17.14
CA THR A 346 -13.71 3.57 17.75
C THR A 346 -12.50 3.84 16.87
N ALA A 347 -12.22 5.12 16.58
CA ALA A 347 -11.21 5.52 15.59
C ALA A 347 -9.76 5.08 15.90
N ASP A 348 -9.48 4.58 17.11
CA ASP A 348 -8.17 4.05 17.53
C ASP A 348 -7.95 2.57 17.12
N ALA A 349 -8.96 1.89 16.57
CA ALA A 349 -8.84 0.48 16.15
C ALA A 349 -8.06 0.28 14.84
N LEU A 350 -7.90 1.32 14.02
CA LEU A 350 -7.32 1.24 12.67
C LEU A 350 -5.78 1.09 12.64
N ALA A 351 -5.11 1.08 13.79
CA ALA A 351 -3.65 0.95 13.86
C ALA A 351 -3.13 -0.50 13.97
N MET A 352 -3.98 -1.48 14.35
CA MET A 352 -3.55 -2.87 14.58
C MET A 352 -4.58 -3.96 14.25
N HIS A 353 -5.65 -3.67 13.51
CA HIS A 353 -6.31 -4.79 12.80
C HIS A 353 -5.31 -5.35 11.78
N PRO A 354 -5.03 -6.67 11.77
CA PRO A 354 -4.27 -7.26 10.69
C PRO A 354 -5.03 -6.94 9.40
N GLU A 355 -4.40 -6.21 8.48
CA GLU A 355 -5.00 -5.94 7.17
C GLU A 355 -5.32 -7.30 6.55
N THR A 356 -6.61 -7.66 6.52
CA THR A 356 -7.08 -8.90 5.94
C THR A 356 -6.87 -8.77 4.43
N GLU A 357 -5.68 -9.16 3.98
CA GLU A 357 -5.21 -9.03 2.61
C GLU A 357 -6.29 -9.55 1.65
N ALA A 358 -6.77 -8.67 0.77
CA ALA A 358 -7.88 -9.00 -0.12
C ALA A 358 -7.57 -10.29 -0.89
N PRO A 359 -8.52 -11.24 -0.95
CA PRO A 359 -8.27 -12.55 -1.53
C PRO A 359 -7.85 -12.41 -3.00
N GLU A 360 -6.77 -13.09 -3.36
CA GLU A 360 -6.19 -13.02 -4.70
C GLU A 360 -7.19 -13.47 -5.77
N SER A 361 -7.40 -12.63 -6.78
CA SER A 361 -8.36 -12.87 -7.88
C SER A 361 -7.63 -13.26 -9.17
N PRO A 362 -7.48 -14.57 -9.47
CA PRO A 362 -6.74 -15.03 -10.63
C PRO A 362 -7.45 -14.66 -11.94
N GLN A 363 -6.75 -13.95 -12.79
CA GLN A 363 -7.22 -13.45 -14.08
C GLN A 363 -7.04 -14.51 -15.17
N ARG A 364 -7.95 -14.50 -16.16
CA ARG A 364 -7.87 -15.43 -17.30
C ARG A 364 -6.78 -15.00 -18.27
N VAL A 365 -5.83 -15.88 -18.52
CA VAL A 365 -4.73 -15.71 -19.49
C VAL A 365 -4.92 -16.64 -20.69
N ARG A 366 -4.55 -16.16 -21.88
CA ARG A 366 -4.60 -16.87 -23.17
C ARG A 366 -3.20 -16.96 -23.75
N THR A 367 -2.73 -18.16 -24.07
CA THR A 367 -1.39 -18.37 -24.63
C THR A 367 -1.36 -18.10 -26.13
N VAL A 368 -0.51 -17.17 -26.57
CA VAL A 368 -0.39 -16.76 -27.98
C VAL A 368 0.91 -17.29 -28.60
N LYS A 369 0.77 -18.23 -29.55
CA LYS A 369 1.86 -18.97 -30.20
C LYS A 369 2.64 -18.16 -31.26
N VAL A 370 2.69 -16.84 -31.15
CA VAL A 370 3.47 -16.00 -32.08
C VAL A 370 4.95 -16.09 -31.68
N GLN A 371 5.79 -16.60 -32.59
CA GLN A 371 7.25 -16.75 -32.43
C GLN A 371 7.69 -17.41 -31.11
N SER A 372 6.86 -18.30 -30.57
CA SER A 372 7.13 -18.94 -29.29
C SER A 372 6.68 -20.39 -29.27
N PHE A 373 7.45 -21.18 -28.52
CA PHE A 373 7.23 -22.59 -28.28
C PHE A 373 7.03 -22.79 -26.79
N GLN A 374 5.87 -23.32 -26.41
CA GLN A 374 5.61 -23.70 -25.02
C GLN A 374 6.32 -25.03 -24.75
N LEU A 375 7.36 -24.99 -23.93
CA LEU A 375 8.01 -26.19 -23.42
C LEU A 375 6.98 -27.10 -22.72
N PRO A 376 7.08 -28.44 -22.84
CA PRO A 376 6.24 -29.35 -22.09
C PRO A 376 6.59 -29.27 -20.60
N ALA A 377 5.73 -29.77 -19.71
CA ALA A 377 6.06 -29.78 -18.29
C ALA A 377 7.31 -30.64 -18.05
N VAL A 378 8.19 -30.22 -17.14
CA VAL A 378 9.43 -30.97 -16.82
C VAL A 378 9.14 -32.38 -16.30
N GLU A 379 7.89 -32.63 -15.87
CA GLU A 379 7.42 -33.93 -15.40
C GLU A 379 7.11 -34.92 -16.55
N GLU A 380 6.76 -34.40 -17.74
CA GLU A 380 6.33 -35.14 -18.94
C GLU A 380 7.52 -35.60 -19.81
N THR A 381 8.49 -36.31 -19.22
CA THR A 381 9.82 -36.54 -19.84
C THR A 381 9.86 -37.43 -21.09
N VAL A 382 8.74 -38.02 -21.51
CA VAL A 382 8.71 -39.02 -22.60
C VAL A 382 8.23 -38.42 -23.94
N GLU A 383 7.37 -37.40 -23.91
CA GLU A 383 6.77 -36.88 -25.14
C GLU A 383 7.71 -35.92 -25.89
N THR A 384 7.93 -36.23 -27.16
CA THR A 384 8.70 -35.41 -28.10
C THR A 384 7.74 -34.41 -28.74
N GLN A 385 7.94 -33.11 -28.50
CA GLN A 385 7.00 -32.06 -28.89
C GLN A 385 7.57 -31.20 -30.03
N PRO A 386 6.89 -31.06 -31.19
CA PRO A 386 7.39 -30.31 -32.34
C PRO A 386 7.42 -28.79 -32.10
N ILE A 387 8.53 -28.15 -32.47
CA ILE A 387 8.80 -26.72 -32.29
C ILE A 387 8.25 -25.93 -33.50
N GLY A 388 6.93 -26.01 -33.66
CA GLY A 388 6.21 -25.40 -34.77
C GLY A 388 6.75 -25.85 -36.14
N ASP A 389 6.60 -24.98 -37.13
CA ASP A 389 7.00 -25.26 -38.52
C ASP A 389 8.49 -24.97 -38.81
N TRP A 390 9.40 -25.09 -37.82
CA TRP A 390 10.82 -24.83 -38.07
C TRP A 390 11.43 -25.96 -38.93
N PRO A 391 11.88 -25.69 -40.16
CA PRO A 391 12.49 -26.72 -40.99
C PRO A 391 13.78 -27.25 -40.38
N ALA A 392 13.89 -28.58 -40.21
CA ALA A 392 15.11 -29.26 -39.79
C ALA A 392 16.15 -29.37 -40.93
N SER A 393 16.27 -28.34 -41.77
CA SER A 393 17.23 -28.33 -42.88
C SER A 393 18.65 -28.07 -42.36
N ASP A 394 19.62 -28.85 -42.84
CA ASP A 394 20.99 -28.85 -42.30
C ASP A 394 21.65 -27.45 -42.34
N THR A 395 21.28 -26.61 -43.31
CA THR A 395 21.73 -25.21 -43.45
C THR A 395 21.22 -24.27 -42.36
N VAL A 396 20.06 -24.55 -41.76
CA VAL A 396 19.51 -23.86 -40.59
C VAL A 396 20.20 -24.39 -39.32
N LEU A 397 20.33 -25.72 -39.22
CA LEU A 397 20.92 -26.40 -38.06
C LEU A 397 22.37 -26.00 -37.81
N ASP A 398 23.21 -25.89 -38.84
CA ASP A 398 24.65 -25.61 -38.71
C ASP A 398 24.99 -24.25 -38.06
N ARG A 399 24.02 -23.34 -37.90
CA ARG A 399 24.20 -22.06 -37.17
C ARG A 399 23.10 -21.78 -36.15
N LEU A 400 22.35 -22.80 -35.72
CA LEU A 400 21.39 -22.64 -34.64
C LEU A 400 22.14 -22.26 -33.35
N SER A 401 21.79 -21.13 -32.73
CA SER A 401 22.31 -20.71 -31.43
C SER A 401 21.22 -20.72 -30.37
N LEU A 402 21.62 -21.04 -29.14
CA LEU A 402 20.80 -20.85 -27.95
C LEU A 402 21.28 -19.58 -27.24
N GLU A 403 20.37 -18.62 -27.10
CA GLU A 403 20.64 -17.33 -26.46
C GLU A 403 19.77 -17.16 -25.22
N PHE A 404 20.28 -16.38 -24.26
CA PHE A 404 19.58 -16.01 -23.02
C PHE A 404 19.76 -14.50 -22.76
N PRO A 405 18.80 -13.83 -22.09
CA PRO A 405 18.90 -12.39 -21.83
C PRO A 405 19.93 -12.07 -20.72
N LEU A 406 20.34 -13.09 -19.95
CA LEU A 406 21.40 -13.06 -18.95
C LEU A 406 22.33 -14.27 -19.16
N PRO A 407 23.62 -14.18 -18.80
CA PRO A 407 24.51 -15.33 -18.82
C PRO A 407 24.07 -16.36 -17.77
N ILE A 408 23.55 -17.50 -18.22
CA ILE A 408 23.18 -18.64 -17.38
C ILE A 408 24.04 -19.87 -17.71
N PRO A 409 24.18 -20.85 -16.81
CA PRO A 409 25.05 -22.00 -17.02
C PRO A 409 24.38 -23.10 -17.87
N ILE A 410 23.75 -22.72 -18.99
CA ILE A 410 23.16 -23.68 -19.95
C ILE A 410 23.80 -23.46 -21.30
N ALA A 411 24.34 -24.52 -21.89
CA ALA A 411 24.90 -24.49 -23.25
C ALA A 411 24.21 -25.53 -24.12
N MET A 412 23.95 -25.15 -25.36
CA MET A 412 23.59 -26.07 -26.44
C MET A 412 24.88 -26.57 -27.10
N LYS A 413 25.03 -27.90 -27.24
CA LYS A 413 26.14 -28.55 -27.94
C LYS A 413 25.57 -29.47 -29.01
N ARG A 414 26.22 -29.64 -30.16
CA ARG A 414 25.81 -30.64 -31.16
C ARG A 414 25.95 -32.04 -30.55
N SER A 415 24.92 -32.87 -30.63
CA SER A 415 24.95 -34.22 -30.08
C SER A 415 25.99 -35.06 -30.82
N PRO A 416 26.80 -35.90 -30.15
CA PRO A 416 27.67 -36.83 -30.84
C PRO A 416 26.82 -37.89 -31.57
N ALA A 417 27.21 -38.28 -32.79
CA ALA A 417 26.51 -39.32 -33.58
C ALA A 417 26.49 -40.73 -32.94
N SER A 418 27.05 -40.88 -31.73
CA SER A 418 27.04 -42.08 -30.89
C SER A 418 26.15 -41.92 -29.65
N SER A 419 25.27 -40.90 -29.60
CA SER A 419 24.30 -40.73 -28.52
C SER A 419 23.23 -41.82 -28.56
N ALA A 420 22.52 -42.03 -27.45
CA ALA A 420 21.51 -43.09 -27.33
C ALA A 420 20.27 -42.88 -28.21
N ASN A 421 20.05 -41.64 -28.70
CA ASN A 421 18.98 -41.30 -29.62
C ASN A 421 19.61 -40.81 -30.94
N PRO A 422 19.57 -41.60 -32.04
CA PRO A 422 20.20 -41.23 -33.30
C PRO A 422 19.58 -39.99 -33.97
N ASN A 423 18.38 -39.58 -33.53
CA ASN A 423 17.70 -38.39 -34.02
C ASN A 423 18.08 -37.12 -33.23
N ALA A 424 18.86 -37.24 -32.15
CA ALA A 424 19.30 -36.08 -31.37
C ALA A 424 20.33 -35.26 -32.16
N LEU A 425 19.96 -34.00 -32.47
CA LEU A 425 20.81 -33.04 -33.16
C LEU A 425 21.63 -32.21 -32.17
N PHE A 426 21.00 -31.78 -31.06
CA PHE A 426 21.65 -30.98 -30.03
C PHE A 426 21.29 -31.44 -28.61
N ASP A 427 22.28 -31.33 -27.73
CA ASP A 427 22.20 -31.54 -26.30
C ASP A 427 22.11 -30.18 -25.59
N PHE A 428 21.08 -29.97 -24.78
CA PHE A 428 21.03 -28.88 -23.80
C PHE A 428 21.64 -29.36 -22.49
N ARG A 429 22.76 -28.76 -22.05
CA ARG A 429 23.51 -29.20 -20.86
C ARG A 429 23.75 -28.07 -19.86
N ASP A 430 23.61 -28.39 -18.58
CA ASP A 430 24.13 -27.57 -17.48
C ASP A 430 25.66 -27.55 -17.57
N THR A 431 26.27 -26.37 -17.72
CA THR A 431 27.72 -26.24 -17.88
C THR A 431 28.49 -26.42 -16.57
N ARG A 432 27.85 -26.28 -15.41
CA ARG A 432 28.48 -26.51 -14.10
C ARG A 432 28.61 -28.00 -13.82
N ASN A 433 27.52 -28.73 -14.00
CA ASN A 433 27.42 -30.14 -13.63
C ASN A 433 27.64 -31.11 -14.83
N GLN A 434 27.70 -30.59 -16.06
CA GLN A 434 27.66 -31.34 -17.34
C GLN A 434 26.42 -32.24 -17.53
N THR A 435 25.43 -32.10 -16.64
CA THR A 435 24.13 -32.79 -16.68
C THR A 435 23.37 -32.44 -17.95
N LEU A 436 22.87 -33.47 -18.65
CA LEU A 436 21.97 -33.30 -19.78
C LEU A 436 20.58 -32.89 -19.27
N LEU A 437 20.00 -31.84 -19.83
CA LEU A 437 18.69 -31.33 -19.43
C LEU A 437 17.63 -31.70 -20.47
N ALA A 438 17.92 -31.46 -21.75
CA ALA A 438 16.98 -31.73 -22.84
C ALA A 438 17.75 -32.08 -24.12
N LEU A 439 17.02 -32.62 -25.09
CA LEU A 439 17.48 -32.89 -26.44
C LEU A 439 16.65 -32.06 -27.44
N LEU A 440 17.32 -31.63 -28.50
CA LEU A 440 16.70 -31.14 -29.73
C LEU A 440 16.83 -32.25 -30.78
N CYS A 441 15.72 -32.87 -31.15
CA CYS A 441 15.64 -34.01 -32.03
C CYS A 441 15.10 -33.61 -33.41
N ARG A 442 15.44 -34.39 -34.45
CA ARG A 442 14.76 -34.34 -35.75
C ARG A 442 13.58 -35.31 -35.72
N ASP A 443 12.37 -34.82 -35.98
CA ASP A 443 11.18 -35.66 -36.12
C ASP A 443 10.48 -35.40 -37.46
N SER A 444 10.36 -36.43 -38.29
CA SER A 444 9.90 -36.43 -39.70
C SER A 444 10.62 -35.45 -40.63
N ASP A 445 10.46 -34.13 -40.43
CA ASP A 445 11.29 -33.06 -41.01
C ASP A 445 11.28 -31.75 -40.18
N GLN A 446 10.70 -31.78 -38.97
CA GLN A 446 10.63 -30.67 -38.03
C GLN A 446 11.66 -30.84 -36.90
N LEU A 447 12.00 -29.72 -36.25
CA LEU A 447 12.69 -29.74 -34.97
C LEU A 447 11.70 -30.07 -33.85
N ALA A 448 12.06 -31.01 -32.98
CA ALA A 448 11.26 -31.36 -31.82
C ALA A 448 12.08 -31.32 -30.54
N PHE A 449 11.43 -30.90 -29.45
CA PHE A 449 12.01 -30.79 -28.12
C PHE A 449 11.68 -32.03 -27.30
N GLN A 450 12.64 -32.53 -26.51
CA GLN A 450 12.43 -33.63 -25.59
C GLN A 450 13.16 -33.37 -24.27
N TRP A 451 12.45 -33.38 -23.14
CA TRP A 451 13.11 -33.36 -21.82
C TRP A 451 13.92 -34.63 -21.57
N GLN A 452 14.84 -34.60 -20.61
CA GLN A 452 15.52 -35.78 -20.09
C GLN A 452 15.18 -35.94 -18.61
N ASP A 453 15.18 -37.16 -18.08
CA ASP A 453 14.82 -37.41 -16.68
C ASP A 453 15.71 -36.64 -15.68
N THR A 454 16.96 -36.36 -16.06
CA THR A 454 17.91 -35.52 -15.32
C THR A 454 17.54 -34.03 -15.26
N ALA A 455 16.54 -33.55 -16.02
CA ALA A 455 16.00 -32.20 -15.86
C ALA A 455 15.15 -32.04 -14.59
N LYS A 456 14.46 -33.11 -14.17
CA LYS A 456 13.59 -33.13 -12.98
C LYS A 456 14.34 -32.80 -11.69
N SER A 457 15.60 -33.24 -11.59
CA SER A 457 16.47 -32.98 -10.44
C SER A 457 17.36 -31.74 -10.59
N SER A 458 17.43 -31.12 -11.77
CA SER A 458 18.26 -29.93 -11.99
C SER A 458 17.46 -28.64 -11.83
N SER A 459 17.84 -27.80 -10.87
CA SER A 459 17.27 -26.46 -10.71
C SER A 459 17.44 -25.57 -11.96
N GLN A 460 18.42 -25.88 -12.81
CA GLN A 460 18.68 -25.11 -14.03
C GLN A 460 17.68 -25.40 -15.15
N SER A 461 16.93 -26.53 -15.12
CA SER A 461 15.93 -26.83 -16.16
C SER A 461 14.88 -25.71 -16.31
N SER A 462 14.45 -25.13 -15.18
CA SER A 462 13.54 -23.98 -15.12
C SER A 462 14.04 -22.75 -15.88
N LEU A 463 15.35 -22.52 -15.95
CA LEU A 463 15.94 -21.37 -16.65
C LEU A 463 15.95 -21.54 -18.17
N LEU A 464 15.82 -22.78 -18.68
CA LEU A 464 15.72 -23.03 -20.12
C LEU A 464 14.49 -22.35 -20.73
N LEU A 465 13.40 -22.18 -19.96
CA LEU A 465 12.22 -21.42 -20.37
C LEU A 465 12.55 -19.95 -20.72
N HIS A 466 13.66 -19.39 -20.25
CA HIS A 466 14.10 -18.03 -20.60
C HIS A 466 15.01 -17.99 -21.83
N GLY A 467 15.23 -19.14 -22.48
CA GLY A 467 16.01 -19.24 -23.69
C GLY A 467 15.22 -18.86 -24.94
N ARG A 468 15.97 -18.54 -25.99
CA ARG A 468 15.49 -18.48 -27.36
C ARG A 468 16.46 -19.21 -28.27
N LEU A 469 15.91 -19.88 -29.27
CA LEU A 469 16.70 -20.37 -30.40
C LEU A 469 16.75 -19.28 -31.47
N ARG A 470 17.90 -19.11 -32.11
CA ARG A 470 18.11 -18.19 -33.23
C ARG A 470 18.80 -18.93 -34.36
N ASP A 471 18.35 -18.73 -35.60
CA ASP A 471 18.97 -19.33 -36.78
C ASP A 471 19.93 -18.39 -37.55
N SER A 472 20.54 -18.94 -38.60
CA SER A 472 21.43 -18.25 -39.55
C SER A 472 20.82 -17.05 -40.25
N THR A 473 19.49 -16.99 -40.37
CA THR A 473 18.75 -15.94 -41.08
C THR A 473 18.24 -14.85 -40.14
N GLY A 474 18.31 -15.09 -38.82
CA GLY A 474 17.84 -14.17 -37.79
C GLY A 474 16.42 -14.45 -37.30
N ASN A 475 15.79 -15.57 -37.70
CA ASN A 475 14.54 -15.99 -37.08
C ASN A 475 14.81 -16.37 -35.62
N VAL A 476 13.84 -16.07 -34.76
CA VAL A 476 13.90 -16.31 -33.33
C VAL A 476 12.64 -17.05 -32.90
N ILE A 477 12.79 -18.10 -32.10
CA ILE A 477 11.68 -18.68 -31.33
C ILE A 477 12.05 -18.67 -29.85
N TYR A 478 11.18 -18.07 -29.05
CA TYR A 478 11.30 -18.02 -27.60
C TYR A 478 10.71 -19.27 -26.95
N PHE A 479 11.38 -19.82 -25.94
CA PHE A 479 10.87 -20.96 -25.15
C PHE A 479 9.84 -20.56 -24.07
N ARG A 480 9.65 -19.26 -23.85
CA ARG A 480 8.55 -18.72 -23.06
C ARG A 480 7.47 -18.20 -24.02
N PRO A 481 6.22 -18.71 -23.93
CA PRO A 481 5.13 -18.15 -24.71
C PRO A 481 4.79 -16.73 -24.26
N ARG A 482 4.26 -15.93 -25.19
CA ARG A 482 3.54 -14.70 -24.86
C ARG A 482 2.16 -15.11 -24.34
N ILE A 483 1.75 -14.54 -23.21
CA ILE A 483 0.39 -14.62 -22.69
C ILE A 483 -0.31 -13.29 -22.92
N GLU A 484 -1.60 -13.38 -23.20
CA GLU A 484 -2.49 -12.25 -23.36
C GLU A 484 -3.64 -12.36 -22.36
N ALA A 485 -3.97 -11.25 -21.71
CA ALA A 485 -5.13 -11.14 -20.86
C ALA A 485 -6.05 -10.04 -21.38
N ASP A 486 -7.30 -10.05 -20.94
CA ASP A 486 -8.20 -8.91 -21.13
C ASP A 486 -7.72 -7.77 -20.21
N ALA A 487 -7.81 -6.50 -20.64
CA ALA A 487 -7.45 -5.35 -19.79
C ALA A 487 -8.35 -5.28 -18.54
N TRP A 488 -7.79 -4.85 -17.40
CA TRP A 488 -8.52 -4.88 -16.13
C TRP A 488 -9.40 -3.63 -16.00
N ALA A 489 -10.72 -3.80 -16.05
CA ALA A 489 -11.68 -2.71 -15.87
C ALA A 489 -11.70 -2.23 -14.41
N LEU A 490 -11.70 -0.91 -14.21
CA LEU A 490 -11.79 -0.30 -12.88
C LEU A 490 -13.21 -0.46 -12.30
N SER A 491 -13.32 -1.16 -11.17
CA SER A 491 -14.53 -1.16 -10.34
C SER A 491 -14.28 -0.46 -8.99
N PHE A 492 -15.37 -0.05 -8.33
CA PHE A 492 -15.37 0.66 -7.04
C PHE A 492 -16.36 0.04 -6.05
N ASP A 493 -16.79 -1.20 -6.31
CA ASP A 493 -17.57 -2.03 -5.39
C ASP A 493 -16.79 -2.32 -4.10
N GLN A 494 -15.47 -2.44 -4.23
CA GLN A 494 -14.49 -2.64 -3.16
C GLN A 494 -13.43 -1.53 -3.20
N SER A 495 -12.74 -1.33 -2.08
CA SER A 495 -11.65 -0.34 -1.95
C SER A 495 -10.25 -0.93 -2.11
N ASP A 496 -10.14 -2.27 -2.15
CA ASP A 496 -8.90 -3.01 -2.33
C ASP A 496 -9.16 -4.21 -3.26
N PHE A 497 -8.31 -4.38 -4.27
CA PHE A 497 -8.38 -5.46 -5.25
C PHE A 497 -7.04 -6.15 -5.38
N HIS A 498 -7.04 -7.46 -5.57
CA HIS A 498 -5.80 -8.24 -5.72
C HIS A 498 -5.78 -9.11 -6.98
N PRO A 499 -5.87 -8.52 -8.20
CA PRO A 499 -5.73 -9.29 -9.44
C PRO A 499 -4.35 -9.95 -9.58
N SER A 500 -4.34 -11.16 -10.13
CA SER A 500 -3.09 -11.87 -10.47
C SER A 500 -3.13 -12.59 -11.82
N TRP A 501 -1.96 -12.69 -12.45
CA TRP A 501 -1.75 -13.35 -13.75
C TRP A 501 -0.60 -14.34 -13.62
N ASP A 502 -0.83 -15.63 -13.86
CA ASP A 502 0.27 -16.59 -13.96
C ASP A 502 1.10 -16.29 -15.23
N LEU A 503 2.42 -16.17 -15.06
CA LEU A 503 3.34 -15.87 -16.15
C LEU A 503 4.02 -17.14 -16.70
N GLY A 504 3.73 -18.32 -16.13
CA GLY A 504 4.30 -19.60 -16.55
C GLY A 504 5.75 -19.85 -16.09
N GLY A 505 6.21 -19.15 -15.05
CA GLY A 505 7.55 -19.38 -14.46
C GLY A 505 8.20 -18.11 -13.91
N LEU A 506 9.29 -18.26 -13.14
CA LEU A 506 10.00 -17.12 -12.53
C LEU A 506 10.49 -16.13 -13.60
N LEU A 507 10.59 -14.83 -13.28
CA LEU A 507 11.18 -13.85 -14.19
C LEU A 507 12.59 -13.38 -13.77
N PRO A 508 13.55 -13.24 -14.71
CA PRO A 508 14.90 -12.74 -14.39
C PRO A 508 14.92 -11.23 -14.14
N ALA A 509 14.80 -10.84 -12.87
CA ALA A 509 14.62 -9.46 -12.42
C ALA A 509 15.45 -8.38 -13.13
N LYS A 510 16.75 -8.62 -13.37
CA LYS A 510 17.67 -7.63 -13.96
C LYS A 510 17.25 -7.15 -15.36
N VAL A 511 16.60 -8.01 -16.14
CA VAL A 511 16.19 -7.77 -17.54
C VAL A 511 14.67 -7.67 -17.71
N THR A 512 13.89 -8.09 -16.73
CA THR A 512 12.44 -7.90 -16.73
C THR A 512 12.10 -6.43 -16.51
N ARG A 513 11.11 -5.94 -17.25
CA ARG A 513 10.52 -4.61 -17.09
C ARG A 513 9.01 -4.74 -16.96
N LEU A 514 8.43 -3.83 -16.17
CA LEU A 514 7.00 -3.67 -15.99
C LEU A 514 6.61 -2.28 -16.48
N LYS A 515 5.50 -2.22 -17.21
CA LYS A 515 4.84 -0.98 -17.63
C LYS A 515 3.36 -1.08 -17.28
N ILE A 516 2.80 0.00 -16.76
CA ILE A 516 1.36 0.16 -16.58
C ILE A 516 0.96 1.35 -17.42
N ASP A 517 -0.01 1.13 -18.29
CA ASP A 517 -0.70 2.17 -19.05
C ASP A 517 -2.16 2.21 -18.60
N PHE A 518 -2.73 3.40 -18.51
CA PHE A 518 -4.17 3.55 -18.41
C PHE A 518 -4.76 3.71 -19.81
N ASP A 519 -5.92 3.14 -20.04
CA ASP A 519 -6.84 3.51 -21.11
C ASP A 519 -7.91 4.37 -20.45
N LEU A 520 -7.89 5.69 -20.67
CA LEU A 520 -8.72 6.67 -19.97
C LEU A 520 -9.59 7.47 -20.94
N PRO A 521 -10.79 7.88 -20.52
CA PRO A 521 -11.62 8.82 -21.28
C PRO A 521 -10.98 10.21 -21.36
N ASP A 522 -11.29 10.94 -22.43
CA ASP A 522 -10.68 12.24 -22.76
C ASP A 522 -10.93 13.33 -21.71
N GLU A 523 -11.92 13.19 -20.83
CA GLU A 523 -12.21 14.14 -19.74
C GLU A 523 -11.31 13.96 -18.51
N VAL A 524 -10.59 12.84 -18.40
CA VAL A 524 -9.73 12.50 -17.25
C VAL A 524 -8.26 12.74 -17.58
N GLU A 525 -7.54 13.26 -16.60
CA GLU A 525 -6.08 13.33 -16.60
C GLU A 525 -5.47 12.35 -15.60
N GLU A 526 -4.33 11.77 -15.95
CA GLU A 526 -3.49 10.97 -15.05
C GLU A 526 -2.27 11.77 -14.58
N ALA A 527 -1.91 11.59 -13.31
CA ALA A 527 -0.67 12.10 -12.72
C ALA A 527 -0.08 11.07 -11.75
N TRP A 528 1.17 10.67 -11.99
CA TRP A 528 1.91 9.82 -11.06
C TRP A 528 2.51 10.66 -9.92
N ILE A 529 2.09 10.41 -8.69
CA ILE A 529 2.76 10.94 -7.47
C ILE A 529 4.03 10.13 -7.20
N GLU A 530 3.92 8.81 -7.26
CA GLU A 530 5.03 7.88 -7.11
C GLU A 530 5.04 6.96 -8.35
N PRO A 531 5.92 7.22 -9.34
CA PRO A 531 5.99 6.40 -10.54
C PRO A 531 6.61 5.04 -10.21
N ILE A 532 6.06 3.98 -10.82
CA ILE A 532 6.52 2.61 -10.61
C ILE A 532 7.94 2.43 -11.15
N ASP A 533 8.85 1.87 -10.34
CA ASP A 533 10.17 1.47 -10.85
C ASP A 533 10.05 0.29 -11.82
N ALA A 534 10.02 0.62 -13.11
CA ALA A 534 10.02 -0.34 -14.21
C ALA A 534 11.22 -1.29 -14.18
N ALA A 535 12.35 -0.94 -13.55
CA ALA A 535 13.56 -1.76 -13.50
C ALA A 535 13.56 -2.82 -12.38
N SER A 536 12.72 -2.69 -11.36
CA SER A 536 12.62 -3.62 -10.22
C SER A 536 11.21 -4.22 -10.06
N PRO A 537 10.70 -4.99 -11.04
CA PRO A 537 9.32 -5.48 -11.03
C PRO A 537 9.02 -6.52 -9.92
N ARG A 538 10.05 -7.07 -9.25
CA ARG A 538 9.87 -8.13 -8.23
C ARG A 538 9.04 -7.68 -7.04
N ARG A 539 9.27 -6.45 -6.58
CA ARG A 539 8.49 -5.77 -5.56
C ARG A 539 8.66 -4.28 -5.80
N THR A 540 7.58 -3.62 -6.21
CA THR A 540 7.58 -2.20 -6.52
C THR A 540 6.20 -1.62 -6.18
N SER A 541 6.17 -0.36 -5.78
CA SER A 541 4.95 0.38 -5.46
C SER A 541 4.83 1.60 -6.37
N GLY A 542 3.61 2.10 -6.51
CA GLY A 542 3.37 3.37 -7.18
C GLY A 542 2.00 3.94 -6.83
N ILE A 543 1.85 5.24 -7.01
CA ILE A 543 0.61 5.97 -6.74
C ILE A 543 0.31 6.83 -7.96
N ALA A 544 -0.75 6.46 -8.67
CA ALA A 544 -1.36 7.29 -9.71
C ALA A 544 -2.53 8.05 -9.12
N VAL A 545 -2.82 9.22 -9.68
CA VAL A 545 -3.96 10.05 -9.34
C VAL A 545 -4.70 10.42 -10.61
N LEU A 546 -6.01 10.23 -10.59
CA LEU A 546 -6.95 10.53 -11.65
C LEU A 546 -7.81 11.72 -11.23
N ALA A 547 -7.96 12.70 -12.11
CA ALA A 547 -8.80 13.90 -11.89
C ALA A 547 -9.55 14.26 -13.18
N LEU A 548 -10.63 15.04 -13.06
CA LEU A 548 -11.28 15.64 -14.22
C LEU A 548 -10.46 16.85 -14.68
N LYS A 549 -10.22 16.99 -15.99
CA LYS A 549 -9.46 18.11 -16.57
C LYS A 549 -10.05 19.49 -16.25
N ASP A 550 -11.36 19.56 -16.06
CA ASP A 550 -12.07 20.79 -15.69
C ASP A 550 -12.06 21.07 -14.17
N ASN A 551 -11.62 20.12 -13.33
CA ASN A 551 -11.70 20.24 -11.87
C ASN A 551 -10.61 19.45 -11.13
N GLU A 552 -9.52 20.15 -10.82
CA GLU A 552 -8.38 19.63 -10.04
C GLU A 552 -8.65 19.36 -8.55
N ASN A 553 -9.81 19.75 -7.98
CA ASN A 553 -10.03 19.66 -6.53
C ASN A 553 -10.34 18.23 -6.06
N VAL A 554 -11.14 17.53 -6.87
CA VAL A 554 -11.62 16.18 -6.58
C VAL A 554 -10.74 15.19 -7.32
N ARG A 555 -10.16 14.24 -6.58
CA ARG A 555 -9.16 13.30 -7.11
C ARG A 555 -9.41 11.88 -6.60
N VAL A 556 -9.18 10.90 -7.47
CA VAL A 556 -9.14 9.46 -7.14
C VAL A 556 -7.69 9.00 -7.19
N GLY A 557 -7.17 8.50 -6.08
CA GLY A 557 -5.84 7.93 -5.95
C GLY A 557 -5.91 6.41 -6.08
N LEU A 558 -5.06 5.87 -6.95
CA LEU A 558 -4.86 4.44 -7.14
C LEU A 558 -3.44 4.09 -6.69
N ARG A 559 -3.34 3.37 -5.57
CA ARG A 559 -2.08 2.83 -5.07
C ARG A 559 -1.91 1.40 -5.56
N PHE A 560 -0.77 1.13 -6.18
CA PHE A 560 -0.34 -0.19 -6.65
C PHE A 560 0.76 -0.71 -5.74
N ASP A 561 0.61 -1.93 -5.22
CA ASP A 561 1.67 -2.70 -4.58
C ASP A 561 1.86 -4.01 -5.37
N ILE A 562 2.97 -4.10 -6.11
CA ILE A 562 3.14 -5.08 -7.18
C ILE A 562 4.24 -6.09 -6.84
N LYS A 563 3.95 -7.38 -7.08
CA LYS A 563 4.83 -8.51 -6.81
C LYS A 563 4.92 -9.41 -8.05
N CYS A 564 6.00 -9.28 -8.82
CA CYS A 564 6.25 -10.11 -10.00
C CYS A 564 7.25 -11.23 -9.70
N THR A 565 6.78 -12.47 -9.59
CA THR A 565 7.61 -13.67 -9.33
C THR A 565 7.45 -14.72 -10.43
N THR A 566 6.73 -15.81 -10.16
CA THR A 566 6.20 -16.76 -11.15
C THR A 566 4.89 -16.27 -11.75
N LYS A 567 4.14 -15.50 -10.95
CA LYS A 567 2.94 -14.74 -11.32
C LYS A 567 3.19 -13.25 -11.16
N LEU A 568 2.46 -12.41 -11.87
CA LEU A 568 2.28 -11.01 -11.55
C LEU A 568 1.09 -10.94 -10.59
N ALA A 569 1.30 -10.48 -9.36
CA ALA A 569 0.21 -10.10 -8.45
C ALA A 569 0.28 -8.59 -8.22
N CYS A 570 -0.86 -7.93 -8.21
CA CYS A 570 -0.97 -6.50 -7.99
C CYS A 570 -2.08 -6.25 -6.96
N GLN A 571 -1.74 -5.69 -5.81
CA GLN A 571 -2.73 -5.11 -4.90
C GLN A 571 -3.02 -3.67 -5.36
N ILE A 572 -4.29 -3.32 -5.50
CA ILE A 572 -4.78 -2.03 -6.00
C ILE A 572 -5.71 -1.45 -4.94
N ARG A 573 -5.22 -0.45 -4.19
CA ARG A 573 -5.99 0.25 -3.16
C ARG A 573 -6.51 1.57 -3.72
N ILE A 574 -7.81 1.80 -3.59
CA ILE A 574 -8.50 3.00 -4.08
C ILE A 574 -8.82 3.95 -2.93
N ALA A 575 -8.45 5.21 -3.08
CA ALA A 575 -8.79 6.29 -2.16
C ALA A 575 -9.28 7.53 -2.90
N GLY A 576 -10.13 8.32 -2.25
CA GLY A 576 -10.71 9.54 -2.78
C GLY A 576 -10.27 10.74 -1.97
N ARG A 577 -10.29 11.91 -2.61
CA ARG A 577 -10.00 13.20 -2.00
C ARG A 577 -10.93 14.27 -2.56
N LEU A 578 -11.68 14.92 -1.68
CA LEU A 578 -12.64 15.97 -2.04
C LEU A 578 -12.01 17.39 -2.07
N ASP A 579 -10.84 17.58 -1.46
CA ASP A 579 -10.10 18.86 -1.41
C ASP A 579 -8.60 18.59 -1.23
N PRO A 580 -7.70 19.37 -1.84
CA PRO A 580 -6.27 19.42 -1.50
C PRO A 580 -5.91 19.58 -0.01
N ALA A 581 -6.84 19.99 0.86
CA ALA A 581 -6.69 20.08 2.32
C ALA A 581 -7.17 18.84 3.09
N PHE A 582 -8.03 17.99 2.52
CA PHE A 582 -8.51 16.77 3.19
C PHE A 582 -7.49 15.62 3.08
N ALA A 583 -7.56 14.66 3.99
CA ALA A 583 -6.81 13.41 3.87
C ALA A 583 -7.38 12.53 2.74
N TRP A 584 -6.57 11.61 2.23
CA TRP A 584 -7.07 10.52 1.39
C TRP A 584 -7.93 9.57 2.23
N GLN A 585 -9.10 9.19 1.73
CA GLN A 585 -10.01 8.27 2.39
C GLN A 585 -10.37 7.12 1.44
N THR A 586 -10.29 5.88 1.90
CA THR A 586 -10.83 4.74 1.14
C THR A 586 -12.35 4.85 1.07
N PHE A 587 -12.94 4.43 -0.04
CA PHE A 587 -14.38 4.45 -0.24
C PHE A 587 -14.81 3.26 -1.11
N THR A 588 -16.09 2.94 -1.06
CA THR A 588 -16.79 2.12 -2.05
C THR A 588 -17.91 2.96 -2.67
N GLU A 589 -18.41 2.57 -3.84
CA GLU A 589 -19.52 3.24 -4.52
C GLU A 589 -20.77 3.35 -3.62
N SER A 590 -21.13 2.24 -2.95
CA SER A 590 -22.24 2.20 -2.00
C SER A 590 -21.99 3.06 -0.76
N GLY A 591 -20.76 3.08 -0.24
CA GLY A 591 -20.35 3.95 0.86
C GLY A 591 -20.46 5.44 0.49
N LEU A 592 -20.05 5.81 -0.72
CA LEU A 592 -20.13 7.18 -1.23
C LEU A 592 -21.58 7.61 -1.50
N ALA A 593 -22.43 6.72 -2.01
CA ALA A 593 -23.87 6.98 -2.17
C ALA A 593 -24.56 7.21 -0.81
N ASN A 594 -24.25 6.38 0.19
CA ASN A 594 -24.76 6.55 1.55
C ASN A 594 -24.28 7.87 2.18
N PHE A 595 -23.02 8.24 1.97
CA PHE A 595 -22.46 9.51 2.41
C PHE A 595 -23.16 10.71 1.75
N ALA A 596 -23.39 10.67 0.44
CA ALA A 596 -24.14 11.71 -0.28
C ALA A 596 -25.57 11.88 0.28
N ASN A 597 -26.29 10.79 0.55
CA ASN A 597 -27.61 10.82 1.16
C ASN A 597 -27.58 11.39 2.59
N SER A 598 -26.54 11.09 3.37
CA SER A 598 -26.33 11.68 4.70
C SER A 598 -26.10 13.19 4.63
N LEU A 599 -25.31 13.68 3.68
CA LEU A 599 -25.09 15.11 3.47
C LEU A 599 -26.36 15.86 3.06
N LEU A 600 -27.21 15.23 2.23
CA LEU A 600 -28.50 15.82 1.86
C LEU A 600 -29.41 15.96 3.10
N SER A 601 -29.53 14.93 3.94
CA SER A 601 -30.36 15.01 5.16
C SER A 601 -29.79 16.01 6.18
N GLN A 602 -28.46 16.12 6.31
CA GLN A 602 -27.82 17.15 7.13
C GLN A 602 -28.05 18.56 6.58
N SER A 603 -28.00 18.73 5.26
CA SER A 603 -28.30 20.00 4.58
C SER A 603 -29.73 20.44 4.90
N ASP A 604 -30.73 19.55 4.75
CA ASP A 604 -32.14 19.86 5.04
C ASP A 604 -32.34 20.30 6.50
N LEU A 605 -31.73 19.60 7.46
CA LEU A 605 -31.76 19.97 8.89
C LEU A 605 -31.12 21.34 9.13
N VAL A 606 -30.00 21.65 8.49
CA VAL A 606 -29.33 22.95 8.61
C VAL A 606 -30.14 24.07 7.95
N GLN A 607 -30.84 23.82 6.83
CA GLN A 607 -31.75 24.79 6.23
C GLN A 607 -32.95 25.09 7.15
N GLN A 608 -33.51 24.08 7.81
CA GLN A 608 -34.55 24.27 8.85
C GLN A 608 -34.02 25.08 10.05
N GLN A 609 -32.78 24.85 10.47
CA GLN A 609 -32.13 25.67 11.50
C GLN A 609 -31.89 27.12 11.06
N ILE A 610 -31.52 27.37 9.81
CA ILE A 610 -31.41 28.73 9.25
C ILE A 610 -32.79 29.41 9.28
N ALA A 611 -33.82 28.76 8.74
CA ALA A 611 -35.16 29.33 8.68
C ALA A 611 -35.73 29.66 10.08
N SER A 612 -35.55 28.76 11.05
CA SER A 612 -35.99 29.00 12.43
C SER A 612 -35.22 30.14 13.12
N ILE A 613 -33.89 30.22 12.95
CA ILE A 613 -33.07 31.29 13.53
C ILE A 613 -33.35 32.63 12.85
N GLU A 614 -33.64 32.67 11.56
CA GLU A 614 -34.04 33.91 10.88
C GLU A 614 -35.42 34.38 11.38
N ALA A 615 -36.40 33.48 11.51
CA ALA A 615 -37.69 33.81 12.11
C ALA A 615 -37.60 34.31 13.57
N ILE A 616 -36.68 33.77 14.38
CA ILE A 616 -36.41 34.26 15.75
C ILE A 616 -35.68 35.61 15.69
N TYR A 617 -34.68 35.77 14.82
CA TYR A 617 -33.89 37.00 14.69
C TYR A 617 -34.75 38.20 14.27
N ASP A 618 -35.69 37.98 13.36
CA ASP A 618 -36.60 39.04 12.88
C ASP A 618 -37.57 39.49 13.99
N ARG A 619 -37.99 38.58 14.87
CA ARG A 619 -38.83 38.88 16.05
C ARG A 619 -38.06 39.41 17.26
N ALA A 620 -36.74 39.23 17.30
CA ALA A 620 -35.90 39.55 18.46
C ALA A 620 -35.60 41.05 18.60
N ASP A 621 -35.52 41.52 19.85
CA ASP A 621 -35.05 42.87 20.22
C ASP A 621 -33.56 43.10 19.88
N THR A 622 -33.14 44.36 19.89
CA THR A 622 -31.76 44.80 19.55
C THR A 622 -30.66 44.03 20.28
N ASP A 623 -30.82 43.79 21.60
CA ASP A 623 -29.83 43.06 22.40
C ASP A 623 -29.84 41.55 22.09
N ALA A 624 -31.03 40.96 21.91
CA ALA A 624 -31.16 39.56 21.50
C ALA A 624 -30.59 39.32 20.09
N ARG A 625 -30.81 40.24 19.14
CA ARG A 625 -30.16 40.23 17.80
C ARG A 625 -28.65 40.27 17.89
N ARG A 626 -28.06 41.00 18.84
CA ARG A 626 -26.60 41.01 19.07
C ARG A 626 -26.06 39.65 19.47
N ILE A 627 -26.80 38.87 20.27
CA ILE A 627 -26.45 37.51 20.70
C ILE A 627 -26.70 36.48 19.58
N LEU A 628 -27.79 36.63 18.82
CA LEU A 628 -28.15 35.70 17.73
C LEU A 628 -27.27 35.86 16.48
N ARG A 629 -26.71 37.05 16.23
CA ARG A 629 -25.86 37.32 15.05
C ARG A 629 -24.70 36.32 14.86
N PRO A 630 -23.82 36.04 15.85
CA PRO A 630 -22.75 35.06 15.69
C PRO A 630 -23.26 33.64 15.41
N ARG A 631 -24.39 33.24 16.01
CA ARG A 631 -25.02 31.93 15.75
C ARG A 631 -25.53 31.83 14.31
N ARG A 632 -26.23 32.87 13.82
CA ARG A 632 -26.70 32.95 12.43
C ARG A 632 -25.54 32.90 11.44
N THR A 633 -24.43 33.59 11.71
CA THR A 633 -23.25 33.52 10.82
C THR A 633 -22.59 32.15 10.85
N ALA A 634 -22.42 31.53 12.03
CA ALA A 634 -21.80 30.20 12.13
C ALA A 634 -22.60 29.13 11.36
N ILE A 635 -23.94 29.14 11.48
CA ILE A 635 -24.81 28.18 10.81
C ILE A 635 -24.87 28.44 9.29
N LYS A 636 -24.78 29.69 8.83
CA LYS A 636 -24.63 30.00 7.40
C LYS A 636 -23.30 29.50 6.83
N THR A 637 -22.18 29.74 7.52
CA THR A 637 -20.88 29.18 7.13
C THR A 637 -20.90 27.65 7.12
N HIS A 638 -21.60 27.01 8.06
CA HIS A 638 -21.78 25.56 8.07
C HIS A 638 -22.62 25.06 6.87
N ALA A 639 -23.69 25.76 6.50
CA ALA A 639 -24.49 25.44 5.31
C ALA A 639 -23.71 25.64 4.00
N GLU A 640 -22.89 26.69 3.91
CA GLU A 640 -21.96 26.94 2.80
C GLU A 640 -20.95 25.79 2.67
N GLN A 641 -20.38 25.33 3.79
CA GLN A 641 -19.46 24.19 3.84
C GLN A 641 -20.13 22.88 3.43
N LEU A 642 -21.33 22.58 3.92
CA LEU A 642 -22.10 21.39 3.52
C LEU A 642 -22.45 21.41 2.03
N THR A 643 -22.83 22.57 1.50
CA THR A 643 -23.16 22.75 0.07
C THR A 643 -21.93 22.54 -0.82
N GLU A 644 -20.78 23.08 -0.42
CA GLU A 644 -19.51 22.88 -1.14
C GLU A 644 -19.04 21.41 -1.06
N LEU A 645 -19.22 20.76 0.09
CA LEU A 645 -18.88 19.35 0.27
C LEU A 645 -19.81 18.45 -0.57
N SER A 646 -21.12 18.70 -0.58
CA SER A 646 -22.07 17.93 -1.40
C SER A 646 -21.80 18.09 -2.91
N ARG A 647 -21.43 19.29 -3.36
CA ARG A 647 -20.96 19.54 -4.74
C ARG A 647 -19.76 18.66 -5.10
N ARG A 648 -18.74 18.61 -4.24
CA ARG A 648 -17.53 17.80 -4.46
C ARG A 648 -17.79 16.30 -4.41
N VAL A 649 -18.75 15.85 -3.61
CA VAL A 649 -19.21 14.45 -3.59
C VAL A 649 -19.91 14.09 -4.89
N ALA A 650 -20.76 14.97 -5.43
CA ALA A 650 -21.39 14.76 -6.74
C ALA A 650 -20.35 14.75 -7.87
N GLU A 651 -19.33 15.61 -7.80
CA GLU A 651 -18.18 15.61 -8.73
C GLU A 651 -17.37 14.31 -8.64
N LEU A 652 -17.15 13.79 -7.42
CA LEU A 652 -16.49 12.49 -7.23
C LEU A 652 -17.34 11.35 -7.82
N GLN A 653 -18.66 11.33 -7.56
CA GLN A 653 -19.58 10.35 -8.15
C GLN A 653 -19.56 10.41 -9.69
N SER A 654 -19.52 11.60 -10.28
CA SER A 654 -19.41 11.78 -11.73
C SER A 654 -18.08 11.24 -12.29
N LEU A 655 -16.97 11.51 -11.61
CA LEU A 655 -15.66 10.96 -11.98
C LEU A 655 -15.65 9.42 -11.89
N LEU A 656 -16.24 8.83 -10.83
CA LEU A 656 -16.31 7.38 -10.67
C LEU A 656 -17.15 6.70 -11.75
N ALA A 657 -18.35 7.21 -12.04
CA ALA A 657 -19.21 6.63 -13.08
C ALA A 657 -18.53 6.65 -14.46
N LEU A 658 -17.81 7.73 -14.76
CA LEU A 658 -17.05 7.90 -15.99
C LEU A 658 -15.83 6.95 -16.05
N LEU A 659 -15.11 6.76 -14.93
CA LEU A 659 -14.05 5.76 -14.81
C LEU A 659 -14.59 4.32 -14.94
N GLN A 660 -15.67 3.95 -14.27
CA GLN A 660 -16.29 2.61 -14.37
C GLN A 660 -16.69 2.24 -15.80
N THR A 661 -17.18 3.22 -16.56
CA THR A 661 -17.73 2.98 -17.91
C THR A 661 -16.63 2.75 -18.95
N SER A 662 -15.44 3.30 -18.74
CA SER A 662 -14.42 3.42 -19.81
C SER A 662 -12.98 3.12 -19.39
N ALA A 663 -12.62 3.31 -18.12
CA ALA A 663 -11.24 3.23 -17.69
C ALA A 663 -10.77 1.79 -17.50
N LYS A 664 -9.70 1.42 -18.21
CA LYS A 664 -9.04 0.10 -18.10
C LYS A 664 -7.57 0.25 -17.73
N LEU A 665 -7.06 -0.67 -16.93
CA LEU A 665 -5.64 -0.80 -16.63
C LEU A 665 -4.99 -1.83 -17.55
N ARG A 666 -3.85 -1.46 -18.13
CA ARG A 666 -3.03 -2.31 -19.00
C ARG A 666 -1.65 -2.53 -18.40
N PHE A 667 -1.46 -3.71 -17.83
CA PHE A 667 -0.20 -4.25 -17.35
C PHE A 667 0.55 -4.91 -18.51
N GLN A 668 1.78 -4.48 -18.75
CA GLN A 668 2.69 -5.09 -19.72
C GLN A 668 3.98 -5.53 -19.01
N VAL A 669 4.32 -6.81 -19.14
CA VAL A 669 5.57 -7.36 -18.61
C VAL A 669 6.42 -7.85 -19.77
N PHE A 670 7.63 -7.32 -19.90
CA PHE A 670 8.54 -7.66 -20.98
C PHE A 670 9.95 -7.97 -20.47
N VAL A 671 10.70 -8.76 -21.22
CA VAL A 671 12.10 -9.11 -20.95
C VAL A 671 12.95 -8.45 -22.02
N ARG A 672 13.90 -7.62 -21.58
CA ARG A 672 14.85 -6.95 -22.47
C ARG A 672 15.98 -7.89 -22.84
N TRP A 673 16.13 -8.15 -24.14
CA TRP A 673 17.24 -8.85 -24.75
C TRP A 673 18.30 -7.85 -25.24
N SER A 674 19.42 -8.35 -25.77
CA SER A 674 20.49 -7.52 -26.32
C SER A 674 20.11 -6.80 -27.63
N ASP A 675 19.13 -7.33 -28.37
CA ASP A 675 18.72 -6.83 -29.69
C ASP A 675 17.21 -6.50 -29.81
N SER A 676 16.39 -6.85 -28.81
CA SER A 676 14.93 -6.80 -28.89
C SER A 676 14.29 -6.83 -27.50
N GLU A 677 12.98 -6.60 -27.43
CA GLU A 677 12.20 -6.77 -26.20
C GLU A 677 11.14 -7.85 -26.43
N GLN A 678 11.09 -8.84 -25.54
CA GLN A 678 10.14 -9.94 -25.60
C GLN A 678 8.99 -9.64 -24.64
N VAL A 679 7.80 -9.35 -25.18
CA VAL A 679 6.59 -9.18 -24.37
C VAL A 679 6.14 -10.54 -23.84
N ILE A 680 6.12 -10.68 -22.51
CA ILE A 680 5.66 -11.88 -21.81
C ILE A 680 4.17 -11.78 -21.53
N LEU A 681 3.73 -10.70 -20.87
CA LEU A 681 2.33 -10.36 -20.67
C LEU A 681 1.99 -9.12 -21.48
N ALA A 682 0.97 -9.23 -22.33
CA ALA A 682 0.26 -8.11 -22.92
C ALA A 682 -1.21 -8.15 -22.50
N GLN A 683 -1.86 -6.99 -22.43
CA GLN A 683 -3.32 -6.91 -22.35
C GLN A 683 -3.90 -6.37 -23.65
N GLN A 684 -4.97 -7.00 -24.12
CA GLN A 684 -5.70 -6.60 -25.32
C GLN A 684 -6.51 -5.31 -25.05
N GLU A 685 -6.78 -4.54 -26.11
CA GLU A 685 -7.59 -3.32 -26.08
C GLU A 685 -9.10 -3.61 -26.05
#